data_AF-A0A1H6YTR9-F1
#
_entry.id   AF-A0A1H6YTR9-F1
#
_cell.length_a   1.000
_cell.length_b   1.000
_cell.length_c   1.000
_cell.angle_alpha   90.00
_cell.angle_beta   90.00
_cell.angle_gamma   90.00
#
_symmetry.space_group_name_H-M   'P 1'
#
loop_
_entity.id
_entity.type
_entity.pdbx_description
1 polymer ?
#
loop_
_entity_poly.entity_id
_entity_poly.type
_entity_poly.pdbx_seq_one_letter_code
_entity_poly.pdbx_strand_id
1 'polypeptide(L)'
;MKSKYLYIKSFHSILLMVIALLMNVTLIFGQGNINSTKITDGTVNTTPNTPAANYSILELETSSKGFLLPRMSTEERNKIVIDNKVRGNGLAIYNTDEDCINYWSRGAGLVEGEGKWLSVCGSLPPATMEMLNCDKTVLNASGQTMLTQGRSLRDTDILYVSINVIHSGSYSISAISDNGYSFSKTGVFETPGAYTVALEGFGTPMRENETPGDLLTFSLNGKKNTKCINSRIKVKSSEIDFSIVSASSVNWLSYKSVALTGDTNVIDVTVSVKTAGYWRIQGDESLNGITLNGSGEFTQEDVGKNKVVQVYAQGVPLAKGSNTFKLVSNSKNNKTSNVSIVIITEEAEFEFACNDMGKFVINGEFQEDTPLLRANSVTIPIKVLKPGPITIKLNGKFEGANGTIAFEAKDVFLGKMGDVQMVNFIPESKTVPAKATAISFTSVVPASVVLCSSFPQIPVKERSKIYSVNCGIVKTTGTYVIGQPLEQGKDGLIVRVTVGYADTFNIKTNTVNGVSFSKTGTFSDVDRANGTKDITLDGVGTPTKGDNFKFEITTYASDNSIYHTCEATVNFRGPTINVLAVGYDSYAPTGRNSSKAPNAIIQNSNLFGPQGIVKVDQIVIFKNNIVYRFPADLRGYLKANKIDIVIFGYPTRYDQSEMEALRDFVRIDKGVVILADELNMNGSKQSTDMLVSALQNGIAVNSTNGSEAFTMVNHVLASANNDILIKDTGFGSLANRHTGNDAGGNGWYYKNLDPNSYVPLIASNKDASWISCFRHKDLGFVFIGDGGAFAGSEGGYRSLTIWPAAYSNSGTLFGKDYADRGTRYSVYNSILYANMIKWGIEYVMKNKDRQ
;
A
#
# COMPACT_ATOMS: atom_id res chain seq x y z
N MET A 1 6.93 -18.87 63.53
CA MET A 1 6.38 -17.54 63.17
C MET A 1 5.46 -17.71 61.98
N LYS A 2 4.14 -17.57 62.18
CA LYS A 2 3.14 -17.55 61.11
C LYS A 2 3.15 -16.16 60.47
N SER A 3 3.58 -16.03 59.22
CA SER A 3 3.49 -14.76 58.48
C SER A 3 3.01 -14.98 57.05
N LYS A 4 1.74 -14.62 56.84
CA LYS A 4 1.13 -13.95 55.68
C LYS A 4 1.69 -14.28 54.28
N TYR A 5 1.19 -15.35 53.67
CA TYR A 5 1.03 -15.43 52.21
C TYR A 5 -0.46 -15.32 51.88
N LEU A 6 -1.00 -14.10 51.98
CA LEU A 6 -2.32 -13.79 51.47
C LEU A 6 -2.21 -13.49 49.96
N TYR A 7 -2.86 -14.33 49.15
CA TYR A 7 -3.48 -13.98 47.85
C TYR A 7 -2.64 -13.69 46.59
N ILE A 8 -1.64 -14.52 46.26
CA ILE A 8 -1.01 -14.48 44.91
C ILE A 8 -2.00 -14.86 43.79
N LYS A 9 -2.93 -15.81 44.04
CA LYS A 9 -3.96 -16.19 43.06
C LYS A 9 -4.97 -15.07 42.79
N SER A 10 -5.39 -14.33 43.82
CA SER A 10 -6.30 -13.21 43.60
C SER A 10 -5.63 -12.04 42.90
N PHE A 11 -4.32 -11.83 43.09
CA PHE A 11 -3.60 -10.78 42.37
C PHE A 11 -3.52 -11.05 40.86
N HIS A 12 -3.33 -12.30 40.44
CA HIS A 12 -3.38 -12.70 39.03
C HIS A 12 -4.78 -12.55 38.43
N SER A 13 -5.83 -12.95 39.16
CA SER A 13 -7.21 -12.77 38.70
C SER A 13 -7.62 -11.30 38.61
N ILE A 14 -7.15 -10.46 39.54
CA ILE A 14 -7.36 -9.00 39.50
C ILE A 14 -6.59 -8.38 38.35
N LEU A 15 -5.33 -8.78 38.12
CA LEU A 15 -4.54 -8.30 37.00
C LEU A 15 -5.17 -8.68 35.64
N LEU A 16 -5.67 -9.92 35.51
CA LEU A 16 -6.40 -10.36 34.32
C LEU A 16 -7.72 -9.61 34.13
N MET A 17 -8.47 -9.32 35.20
CA MET A 17 -9.65 -8.45 35.12
C MET A 17 -9.30 -7.02 34.73
N VAL A 18 -8.18 -6.47 35.23
CA VAL A 18 -7.72 -5.12 34.89
C VAL A 18 -7.26 -5.06 33.43
N ILE A 19 -6.56 -6.08 32.93
CA ILE A 19 -6.16 -6.19 31.51
C ILE A 19 -7.41 -6.34 30.63
N ALA A 20 -8.38 -7.18 31.03
CA ALA A 20 -9.65 -7.32 30.31
C ALA A 20 -10.47 -6.02 30.33
N LEU A 21 -10.49 -5.28 31.45
CA LEU A 21 -11.11 -3.95 31.53
C LEU A 21 -10.39 -2.96 30.61
N LEU A 22 -9.06 -2.93 30.61
CA LEU A 22 -8.26 -2.03 29.78
C LEU A 22 -8.44 -2.32 28.29
N MET A 23 -8.57 -3.59 27.88
CA MET A 23 -8.89 -3.97 26.50
C MET A 23 -10.31 -3.56 26.07
N ASN A 24 -11.28 -3.58 26.99
CA ASN A 24 -12.63 -3.05 26.71
C ASN A 24 -12.63 -1.51 26.64
N VAL A 25 -11.81 -0.85 27.45
CA VAL A 25 -11.68 0.62 27.46
C VAL A 25 -11.00 1.14 26.19
N THR A 26 -10.06 0.42 25.59
CA THR A 26 -9.46 0.79 24.29
C THR A 26 -10.43 0.67 23.09
N LEU A 27 -11.50 -0.13 23.21
CA LEU A 27 -12.57 -0.16 22.20
C LEU A 27 -13.54 1.02 22.34
N ILE A 28 -13.70 1.56 23.56
CA ILE A 28 -14.59 2.69 23.84
C ILE A 28 -13.96 4.02 23.40
N PHE A 29 -12.63 4.15 23.43
CA PHE A 29 -11.94 5.37 22.97
C PHE A 29 -11.73 5.48 21.45
N GLY A 30 -12.09 4.46 20.67
CA GLY A 30 -12.15 4.54 19.20
C GLY A 30 -13.45 5.16 18.66
N GLN A 31 -14.43 5.41 19.53
CA GLN A 31 -15.73 6.01 19.19
C GLN A 31 -15.91 7.33 19.94
N GLY A 32 -15.02 8.30 19.69
CA GLY A 32 -15.23 9.66 20.21
C GLY A 32 -16.44 10.30 19.55
N ASN A 33 -17.62 10.30 20.19
CA ASN A 33 -18.80 11.11 19.85
C ASN A 33 -19.11 11.28 18.34
N ILE A 34 -18.90 10.25 17.52
CA ILE A 34 -19.31 10.26 16.12
C ILE A 34 -20.69 9.60 16.05
N ASN A 35 -21.74 10.42 16.06
CA ASN A 35 -23.12 9.98 15.81
C ASN A 35 -23.34 9.53 14.34
N SER A 36 -22.27 9.18 13.63
CA SER A 36 -22.25 9.00 12.18
C SER A 36 -21.17 8.01 11.74
N THR A 37 -21.49 7.18 10.75
CA THR A 37 -20.58 6.23 10.10
C THR A 37 -20.31 6.66 8.67
N LYS A 38 -19.04 6.78 8.27
CA LYS A 38 -18.66 6.90 6.85
C LYS A 38 -17.96 5.63 6.39
N ILE A 39 -18.47 5.00 5.34
CA ILE A 39 -17.84 3.86 4.66
C ILE A 39 -17.28 4.36 3.33
N THR A 40 -15.96 4.34 3.19
CA THR A 40 -15.24 4.79 1.99
C THR A 40 -14.26 3.73 1.51
N ASP A 41 -14.04 3.64 0.20
CA ASP A 41 -13.01 2.77 -0.41
C ASP A 41 -11.76 3.54 -0.87
N GLY A 42 -11.66 4.83 -0.49
CA GLY A 42 -10.50 5.68 -0.77
C GLY A 42 -10.42 6.19 -2.22
N THR A 43 -11.45 5.94 -3.04
CA THR A 43 -11.45 6.33 -4.46
C THR A 43 -11.87 7.79 -4.72
N VAL A 44 -12.36 8.50 -3.70
CA VAL A 44 -12.78 9.91 -3.79
C VAL A 44 -11.91 10.80 -2.91
N ASN A 45 -11.83 10.51 -1.60
CA ASN A 45 -10.91 11.19 -0.69
C ASN A 45 -9.85 10.22 -0.17
N THR A 46 -8.57 10.56 -0.38
CA THR A 46 -7.42 9.74 0.02
C THR A 46 -6.94 10.02 1.45
N THR A 47 -7.56 10.98 2.14
CA THR A 47 -7.21 11.38 3.51
C THR A 47 -7.85 10.41 4.52
N PRO A 48 -7.07 9.72 5.35
CA PRO A 48 -7.62 8.87 6.40
C PRO A 48 -8.38 9.71 7.43
N ASN A 49 -9.59 9.26 7.83
CA ASN A 49 -10.41 9.80 8.94
C ASN A 49 -11.22 11.10 8.70
N THR A 50 -11.64 11.39 7.46
CA THR A 50 -12.65 12.44 7.24
C THR A 50 -13.99 12.01 7.85
N PRO A 51 -14.61 12.78 8.79
CA PRO A 51 -15.92 12.43 9.33
C PRO A 51 -16.99 12.38 8.25
N ALA A 52 -18.07 11.63 8.50
CA ALA A 52 -19.28 11.77 7.69
C ALA A 52 -19.80 13.21 7.76
N ALA A 53 -20.52 13.66 6.73
CA ALA A 53 -21.17 14.95 6.72
C ALA A 53 -22.05 15.13 7.99
N ASN A 54 -22.06 16.33 8.57
CA ASN A 54 -22.70 16.61 9.87
C ASN A 54 -24.21 16.33 9.93
N TYR A 55 -24.85 16.08 8.78
CA TYR A 55 -26.27 15.73 8.64
C TYR A 55 -26.50 14.25 8.29
N SER A 56 -25.44 13.44 8.21
CA SER A 56 -25.50 12.03 7.84
C SER A 56 -25.11 11.13 9.00
N ILE A 57 -25.99 10.20 9.38
CA ILE A 57 -25.66 9.11 10.31
C ILE A 57 -24.95 7.96 9.56
N LEU A 58 -25.14 7.82 8.24
CA LEU A 58 -24.48 6.83 7.40
C LEU A 58 -24.16 7.43 6.02
N GLU A 59 -22.87 7.62 5.72
CA GLU A 59 -22.36 8.08 4.44
C GLU A 59 -21.60 6.97 3.72
N LEU A 60 -21.91 6.75 2.43
CA LEU A 60 -21.19 5.81 1.56
C LEU A 60 -20.47 6.62 0.47
N GLU A 61 -19.14 6.58 0.44
CA GLU A 61 -18.31 7.36 -0.49
C GLU A 61 -17.44 6.46 -1.37
N THR A 62 -17.66 6.49 -2.68
CA THR A 62 -16.94 5.68 -3.67
C THR A 62 -17.21 6.23 -5.07
N SER A 63 -16.23 6.17 -5.97
CA SER A 63 -16.42 6.44 -7.40
C SER A 63 -16.61 5.17 -8.24
N SER A 64 -16.58 3.99 -7.59
CA SER A 64 -16.52 2.70 -8.28
C SER A 64 -17.53 1.65 -7.79
N LYS A 65 -18.19 1.87 -6.65
CA LYS A 65 -19.13 0.91 -6.04
C LYS A 65 -20.50 1.55 -5.78
N GLY A 66 -21.53 0.72 -5.60
CA GLY A 66 -22.89 1.17 -5.28
C GLY A 66 -23.41 0.54 -3.99
N PHE A 67 -24.57 1.00 -3.51
CA PHE A 67 -25.27 0.40 -2.38
C PHE A 67 -26.31 -0.60 -2.87
N LEU A 68 -26.14 -1.87 -2.52
CA LEU A 68 -27.09 -2.93 -2.87
C LEU A 68 -28.08 -3.13 -1.71
N LEU A 69 -29.34 -2.72 -1.91
CA LEU A 69 -30.42 -2.98 -0.95
C LEU A 69 -30.68 -4.49 -0.80
N PRO A 70 -31.26 -4.95 0.33
CA PRO A 70 -31.77 -6.30 0.44
C PRO A 70 -32.71 -6.63 -0.73
N ARG A 71 -32.38 -7.67 -1.47
CA ARG A 71 -33.12 -8.09 -2.67
C ARG A 71 -34.05 -9.23 -2.31
N MET A 72 -35.32 -9.09 -2.65
CA MET A 72 -36.35 -10.07 -2.33
C MET A 72 -37.51 -9.97 -3.32
N SER A 73 -38.22 -11.06 -3.53
CA SER A 73 -39.50 -11.08 -4.25
C SER A 73 -40.59 -10.35 -3.47
N THR A 74 -41.70 -10.05 -4.14
CA THR A 74 -42.91 -9.48 -3.52
C THR A 74 -43.44 -10.39 -2.42
N GLU A 75 -43.36 -11.70 -2.63
CA GLU A 75 -43.82 -12.70 -1.65
C GLU A 75 -42.95 -12.69 -0.38
N GLU A 76 -41.63 -12.65 -0.54
CA GLU A 76 -40.68 -12.58 0.58
C GLU A 76 -40.78 -11.24 1.33
N ARG A 77 -40.92 -10.12 0.60
CA ARG A 77 -41.20 -8.80 1.18
C ARG A 77 -42.47 -8.81 2.04
N ASN A 78 -43.53 -9.44 1.56
CA ASN A 78 -44.81 -9.50 2.29
C ASN A 78 -44.74 -10.35 3.57
N LYS A 79 -43.71 -11.17 3.75
CA LYS A 79 -43.46 -11.91 5.00
C LYS A 79 -42.79 -11.05 6.08
N ILE A 80 -42.33 -9.84 5.75
CA ILE A 80 -41.76 -8.91 6.72
C ILE A 80 -42.87 -8.38 7.62
N VAL A 81 -42.81 -8.73 8.91
CA VAL A 81 -43.72 -8.21 9.94
C VAL A 81 -43.14 -6.93 10.53
N ILE A 82 -43.88 -5.82 10.45
CA ILE A 82 -43.47 -4.50 10.95
C ILE A 82 -44.32 -4.13 12.17
N ASP A 83 -43.95 -4.69 13.33
CA ASP A 83 -44.68 -4.48 14.58
C ASP A 83 -44.59 -3.02 15.08
N ASN A 84 -43.41 -2.42 14.97
CA ASN A 84 -43.20 -1.01 15.30
C ASN A 84 -43.25 -0.16 14.03
N LYS A 85 -44.46 0.23 13.63
CA LYS A 85 -44.74 0.98 12.40
C LYS A 85 -44.13 2.39 12.37
N VAL A 86 -43.82 2.99 13.53
CA VAL A 86 -43.10 4.28 13.59
C VAL A 86 -41.65 4.08 13.18
N ARG A 87 -41.00 3.06 13.75
CA ARG A 87 -39.60 2.73 13.45
C ARG A 87 -39.42 2.11 12.06
N GLY A 88 -40.39 1.36 11.58
CA GLY A 88 -40.37 0.75 10.25
C GLY A 88 -40.72 1.71 9.12
N ASN A 89 -41.16 2.94 9.42
CA ASN A 89 -41.45 3.93 8.40
C ASN A 89 -40.17 4.34 7.66
N GLY A 90 -40.16 4.16 6.34
CA GLY A 90 -38.98 4.38 5.48
C GLY A 90 -38.08 3.15 5.30
N LEU A 91 -38.46 1.96 5.80
CA LEU A 91 -37.75 0.71 5.50
C LEU A 91 -37.74 0.46 3.99
N ALA A 92 -36.57 0.30 3.35
CA ALA A 92 -36.43 0.13 1.91
C ALA A 92 -35.79 -1.21 1.52
N ILE A 93 -36.26 -1.79 0.42
CA ILE A 93 -35.75 -3.03 -0.20
C ILE A 93 -35.75 -2.90 -1.72
N TYR A 94 -35.02 -3.77 -2.43
CA TYR A 94 -35.17 -3.93 -3.87
C TYR A 94 -36.08 -5.12 -4.17
N ASN A 95 -37.25 -4.86 -4.74
CA ASN A 95 -38.20 -5.90 -5.13
C ASN A 95 -37.81 -6.46 -6.50
N THR A 96 -37.47 -7.74 -6.54
CA THR A 96 -37.01 -8.39 -7.78
C THR A 96 -38.13 -8.68 -8.77
N ASP A 97 -39.39 -8.72 -8.34
CA ASP A 97 -40.54 -8.94 -9.24
C ASP A 97 -40.99 -7.63 -9.90
N GLU A 98 -40.91 -6.53 -9.17
CA GLU A 98 -41.21 -5.18 -9.68
C GLU A 98 -40.00 -4.51 -10.36
N ASP A 99 -38.82 -5.14 -10.25
CA ASP A 99 -37.51 -4.59 -10.65
C ASP A 99 -37.30 -3.14 -10.15
N CYS A 100 -37.73 -2.87 -8.92
CA CYS A 100 -37.76 -1.52 -8.36
C CYS A 100 -37.56 -1.49 -6.84
N ILE A 101 -37.14 -0.33 -6.33
CA ILE A 101 -37.08 -0.06 -4.89
C ILE A 101 -38.51 0.05 -4.32
N ASN A 102 -38.78 -0.72 -3.28
CA ASN A 102 -39.98 -0.55 -2.46
C ASN A 102 -39.59 0.03 -1.10
N TYR A 103 -40.48 0.83 -0.51
CA TYR A 103 -40.34 1.33 0.85
C TYR A 103 -41.64 1.19 1.65
N TRP A 104 -41.54 0.92 2.94
CA TRP A 104 -42.70 0.87 3.82
C TRP A 104 -43.07 2.27 4.28
N SER A 105 -44.31 2.68 4.06
CA SER A 105 -44.86 3.95 4.54
C SER A 105 -45.98 3.70 5.54
N ARG A 106 -45.84 4.24 6.75
CA ARG A 106 -46.88 4.18 7.78
C ARG A 106 -48.17 4.92 7.38
N GLY A 107 -48.05 5.98 6.59
CA GLY A 107 -49.18 6.85 6.19
C GLY A 107 -49.94 6.38 4.95
N ALA A 108 -49.44 5.36 4.24
CA ALA A 108 -49.99 4.94 2.95
C ALA A 108 -51.02 3.79 3.03
N GLY A 109 -51.40 3.37 4.24
CA GLY A 109 -52.45 2.38 4.46
C GLY A 109 -53.85 2.99 4.28
N LEU A 110 -54.83 2.15 3.93
CA LEU A 110 -56.24 2.56 3.81
C LEU A 110 -56.87 2.95 5.16
N VAL A 111 -56.32 2.40 6.25
CA VAL A 111 -56.67 2.73 7.63
C VAL A 111 -55.49 3.46 8.27
N GLU A 112 -55.77 4.56 8.97
CA GLU A 112 -54.76 5.37 9.63
C GLU A 112 -53.91 4.51 10.58
N GLY A 113 -52.60 4.44 10.31
CA GLY A 113 -51.66 3.66 11.11
C GLY A 113 -51.51 2.19 10.74
N GLU A 114 -52.11 1.69 9.65
CA GLU A 114 -51.83 0.34 9.15
C GLU A 114 -50.54 0.23 8.34
N GLY A 115 -50.20 1.28 7.59
CA GLY A 115 -49.04 1.33 6.71
C GLY A 115 -49.15 0.43 5.47
N LYS A 116 -48.32 0.69 4.46
CA LYS A 116 -48.29 -0.05 3.20
C LYS A 116 -46.91 0.01 2.55
N TRP A 117 -46.52 -1.06 1.85
CA TRP A 117 -45.38 -1.04 0.93
C TRP A 117 -45.73 -0.20 -0.30
N LEU A 118 -44.89 0.77 -0.62
CA LEU A 118 -44.98 1.62 -1.79
C LEU A 118 -43.77 1.37 -2.70
N SER A 119 -43.98 1.47 -4.01
CA SER A 119 -42.93 1.41 -5.00
C SER A 119 -42.47 2.81 -5.37
N VAL A 120 -41.16 3.06 -5.43
CA VAL A 120 -40.61 4.39 -5.82
C VAL A 120 -40.84 4.67 -7.31
N CYS A 121 -41.01 3.61 -8.12
CA CYS A 121 -41.26 3.73 -9.56
C CYS A 121 -42.69 4.20 -9.91
N GLY A 122 -43.52 4.55 -8.92
CA GLY A 122 -44.81 5.22 -9.13
C GLY A 122 -45.92 4.35 -9.73
N SER A 123 -45.66 3.10 -10.07
CA SER A 123 -46.71 2.16 -10.46
C SER A 123 -47.47 1.72 -9.20
N LEU A 124 -48.71 2.21 -9.07
CA LEU A 124 -49.68 1.52 -8.21
C LEU A 124 -49.72 0.05 -8.68
N PRO A 125 -49.70 -0.92 -7.74
CA PRO A 125 -49.77 -2.33 -8.12
C PRO A 125 -50.97 -2.56 -9.03
N PRO A 126 -50.91 -3.50 -9.99
CA PRO A 126 -52.02 -3.76 -10.89
C PRO A 126 -53.30 -4.05 -10.11
N ALA A 127 -54.37 -3.33 -10.41
CA ALA A 127 -55.69 -3.62 -9.87
C ALA A 127 -56.08 -5.06 -10.23
N THR A 128 -56.58 -5.82 -9.27
CA THR A 128 -57.20 -7.12 -9.59
C THR A 128 -58.65 -6.89 -9.91
N MET A 129 -59.07 -7.29 -11.10
CA MET A 129 -60.42 -7.06 -11.60
C MET A 129 -60.91 -8.23 -12.45
N GLU A 130 -62.22 -8.31 -12.63
CA GLU A 130 -62.87 -9.30 -13.47
C GLU A 130 -64.00 -8.67 -14.27
N MET A 131 -64.35 -9.25 -15.42
CA MET A 131 -65.54 -8.81 -16.15
C MET A 131 -66.80 -9.12 -15.32
N LEU A 132 -67.63 -8.10 -15.10
CA LEU A 132 -68.85 -8.21 -14.31
C LEU A 132 -70.01 -8.75 -15.13
N ASN A 133 -70.24 -8.19 -16.33
CA ASN A 133 -71.34 -8.60 -17.19
C ASN A 133 -70.98 -8.41 -18.68
N CYS A 134 -70.91 -9.52 -19.41
CA CYS A 134 -70.53 -9.54 -20.81
C CYS A 134 -71.64 -9.07 -21.76
N ASP A 135 -72.90 -9.24 -21.37
CA ASP A 135 -74.09 -8.85 -22.14
C ASP A 135 -74.34 -7.33 -22.11
N LYS A 136 -73.72 -6.64 -21.14
CA LYS A 136 -73.69 -5.17 -21.05
C LYS A 136 -72.52 -4.53 -21.81
N THR A 137 -71.82 -5.30 -22.64
CA THR A 137 -70.79 -4.76 -23.52
C THR A 137 -71.46 -4.02 -24.67
N VAL A 138 -71.42 -2.68 -24.67
CA VAL A 138 -72.13 -1.85 -25.64
C VAL A 138 -71.14 -1.02 -26.43
N LEU A 139 -71.21 -1.11 -27.76
CA LEU A 139 -70.51 -0.19 -28.66
C LEU A 139 -71.36 1.06 -28.85
N ASN A 140 -70.73 2.22 -28.63
CA ASN A 140 -71.21 3.50 -29.12
C ASN A 140 -70.26 3.93 -30.25
N ALA A 141 -70.62 3.61 -31.49
CA ALA A 141 -69.86 4.00 -32.67
C ALA A 141 -70.37 5.34 -33.19
N SER A 142 -70.06 6.43 -32.48
CA SER A 142 -70.52 7.77 -32.86
C SER A 142 -72.06 7.87 -32.99
N GLY A 143 -72.80 7.29 -32.05
CA GLY A 143 -74.27 7.24 -32.04
C GLY A 143 -74.88 6.05 -32.80
N GLN A 144 -74.07 5.13 -33.31
CA GLN A 144 -74.51 3.90 -33.99
C GLN A 144 -74.15 2.63 -33.20
N THR A 145 -74.84 1.53 -33.48
CA THR A 145 -74.62 0.22 -32.85
C THR A 145 -73.75 -0.73 -33.68
N MET A 146 -73.21 -0.26 -34.82
CA MET A 146 -72.38 -1.03 -35.75
C MET A 146 -71.21 -0.17 -36.23
N LEU A 147 -70.06 -0.78 -36.46
CA LEU A 147 -68.95 -0.15 -37.17
C LEU A 147 -69.21 -0.18 -38.68
N THR A 148 -68.47 0.61 -39.45
CA THR A 148 -68.54 0.60 -40.92
C THR A 148 -67.23 0.06 -41.49
N GLN A 149 -67.31 -0.90 -42.41
CA GLN A 149 -66.16 -1.50 -43.08
C GLN A 149 -65.30 -0.42 -43.77
N GLY A 150 -63.98 -0.48 -43.61
CA GLY A 150 -63.05 0.46 -44.26
C GLY A 150 -62.99 1.86 -43.63
N ARG A 151 -63.90 2.21 -42.71
CA ARG A 151 -63.85 3.49 -41.98
C ARG A 151 -62.99 3.34 -40.73
N SER A 152 -61.96 4.19 -40.59
CA SER A 152 -61.15 4.21 -39.37
C SER A 152 -62.03 4.55 -38.17
N LEU A 153 -61.76 3.87 -37.05
CA LEU A 153 -62.40 4.19 -35.77
C LEU A 153 -61.93 5.59 -35.34
N ARG A 154 -62.86 6.32 -34.74
CA ARG A 154 -62.63 7.64 -34.15
C ARG A 154 -62.57 7.53 -32.62
N ASP A 155 -62.10 8.58 -31.97
CA ASP A 155 -62.18 8.76 -30.51
C ASP A 155 -63.63 8.66 -29.97
N THR A 156 -64.62 8.93 -30.81
CA THR A 156 -66.05 8.76 -30.53
C THR A 156 -66.57 7.32 -30.68
N ASP A 157 -65.77 6.39 -31.19
CA ASP A 157 -66.14 4.97 -31.32
C ASP A 157 -65.67 4.21 -30.07
N ILE A 158 -66.53 4.21 -29.05
CA ILE A 158 -66.20 3.76 -27.70
C ILE A 158 -66.90 2.43 -27.39
N LEU A 159 -66.14 1.48 -26.85
CA LEU A 159 -66.67 0.22 -26.31
C LEU A 159 -66.80 0.31 -24.78
N TYR A 160 -68.02 0.30 -24.28
CA TYR A 160 -68.28 0.30 -22.84
C TYR A 160 -68.29 -1.13 -22.30
N VAL A 161 -67.47 -1.39 -21.28
CA VAL A 161 -67.40 -2.68 -20.59
C VAL A 161 -67.68 -2.52 -19.09
N SER A 162 -68.33 -3.52 -18.49
CA SER A 162 -68.60 -3.54 -17.04
C SER A 162 -67.57 -4.41 -16.31
N ILE A 163 -66.84 -3.81 -15.37
CA ILE A 163 -65.74 -4.44 -14.62
C ILE A 163 -66.05 -4.41 -13.12
N ASN A 164 -65.75 -5.49 -12.41
CA ASN A 164 -65.73 -5.55 -10.95
C ASN A 164 -64.28 -5.46 -10.46
N VAL A 165 -63.94 -4.41 -9.72
CA VAL A 165 -62.61 -4.16 -9.18
C VAL A 165 -62.55 -4.71 -7.76
N ILE A 166 -61.73 -5.74 -7.56
CA ILE A 166 -61.56 -6.45 -6.28
C ILE A 166 -60.55 -5.68 -5.40
N HIS A 167 -59.45 -5.23 -6.00
CA HIS A 167 -58.43 -4.40 -5.34
C HIS A 167 -58.08 -3.20 -6.22
N SER A 168 -58.05 -2.00 -5.63
CA SER A 168 -57.63 -0.74 -6.26
C SER A 168 -56.21 -0.82 -6.80
N GLY A 169 -55.92 -0.12 -7.89
CA GLY A 169 -54.62 -0.18 -8.55
C GLY A 169 -54.64 0.30 -10.00
N SER A 170 -53.51 0.21 -10.68
CA SER A 170 -53.42 0.53 -12.11
C SER A 170 -54.10 -0.54 -12.97
N TYR A 171 -54.73 -0.17 -14.07
CA TYR A 171 -55.35 -1.12 -14.98
C TYR A 171 -54.97 -0.86 -16.45
N SER A 172 -54.98 -1.93 -17.23
CA SER A 172 -54.91 -1.95 -18.68
C SER A 172 -55.92 -2.95 -19.20
N ILE A 173 -56.92 -2.47 -19.94
CA ILE A 173 -57.97 -3.30 -20.52
C ILE A 173 -57.88 -3.17 -22.04
N SER A 174 -57.89 -4.30 -22.74
CA SER A 174 -57.93 -4.34 -24.20
C SER A 174 -58.96 -5.34 -24.71
N ALA A 175 -59.57 -5.04 -25.85
CA ALA A 175 -60.46 -5.92 -26.59
C ALA A 175 -60.02 -5.92 -28.07
N ILE A 176 -59.52 -7.05 -28.56
CA ILE A 176 -58.93 -7.13 -29.91
C ILE A 176 -59.86 -7.96 -30.80
N SER A 177 -60.15 -7.47 -32.01
CA SER A 177 -60.82 -8.24 -33.07
C SER A 177 -59.80 -8.84 -34.02
N ASP A 178 -60.17 -9.90 -34.74
CA ASP A 178 -59.42 -10.44 -35.87
C ASP A 178 -59.67 -9.67 -37.19
N ASN A 179 -60.48 -8.61 -37.13
CA ASN A 179 -60.89 -7.82 -38.30
C ASN A 179 -60.18 -6.45 -38.39
N GLY A 180 -59.06 -6.29 -37.69
CA GLY A 180 -58.15 -5.15 -37.86
C GLY A 180 -58.48 -3.90 -37.05
N TYR A 181 -59.32 -4.03 -36.02
CA TYR A 181 -59.58 -2.98 -35.03
C TYR A 181 -59.52 -3.53 -33.60
N SER A 182 -59.32 -2.65 -32.63
CA SER A 182 -59.27 -2.99 -31.21
C SER A 182 -59.84 -1.84 -30.38
N PHE A 183 -60.10 -2.12 -29.11
CA PHE A 183 -60.44 -1.13 -28.10
C PHE A 183 -59.50 -1.26 -26.92
N SER A 184 -59.07 -0.15 -26.33
CA SER A 184 -58.26 -0.23 -25.11
C SER A 184 -58.41 0.99 -24.22
N LYS A 185 -58.07 0.82 -22.94
CA LYS A 185 -57.90 1.92 -21.99
C LYS A 185 -56.96 1.51 -20.88
N THR A 186 -56.12 2.45 -20.47
CA THR A 186 -55.33 2.36 -19.23
C THR A 186 -55.81 3.41 -18.24
N GLY A 187 -55.58 3.18 -16.95
CA GLY A 187 -55.99 4.10 -15.89
C GLY A 187 -55.72 3.55 -14.50
N VAL A 188 -56.38 4.14 -13.51
CA VAL A 188 -56.27 3.76 -12.10
C VAL A 188 -57.67 3.64 -11.52
N PHE A 189 -57.93 2.57 -10.77
CA PHE A 189 -59.08 2.47 -9.88
C PHE A 189 -58.67 2.84 -8.47
N GLU A 190 -59.27 3.89 -7.92
CA GLU A 190 -58.96 4.39 -6.57
C GLU A 190 -59.68 3.61 -5.47
N THR A 191 -60.86 3.06 -5.75
CA THR A 191 -61.66 2.26 -4.80
C THR A 191 -62.16 0.95 -5.42
N PRO A 192 -62.29 -0.14 -4.65
CA PRO A 192 -62.98 -1.36 -5.10
C PRO A 192 -64.45 -1.10 -5.43
N GLY A 193 -65.02 -1.86 -6.36
CA GLY A 193 -66.43 -1.72 -6.77
C GLY A 193 -66.70 -2.02 -8.24
N ALA A 194 -67.95 -1.83 -8.66
CA ALA A 194 -68.38 -2.01 -10.04
C ALA A 194 -68.20 -0.72 -10.86
N TYR A 195 -67.53 -0.82 -11.99
CA TYR A 195 -67.24 0.30 -12.90
C TYR A 195 -67.69 0.00 -14.32
N THR A 196 -68.09 1.05 -15.04
CA THR A 196 -68.22 1.02 -16.50
C THR A 196 -67.02 1.73 -17.11
N VAL A 197 -66.21 1.00 -17.86
CA VAL A 197 -65.00 1.53 -18.50
C VAL A 197 -65.27 1.75 -19.99
N ALA A 198 -65.03 2.98 -20.45
CA ALA A 198 -65.10 3.39 -21.84
C ALA A 198 -63.76 3.09 -22.55
N LEU A 199 -63.67 2.01 -23.31
CA LEU A 199 -62.49 1.65 -24.09
C LEU A 199 -62.48 2.40 -25.43
N GLU A 200 -61.38 3.06 -25.74
CA GLU A 200 -61.21 3.87 -26.95
C GLU A 200 -60.89 2.96 -28.14
N GLY A 201 -61.56 3.20 -29.26
CA GLY A 201 -61.44 2.42 -30.48
C GLY A 201 -60.26 2.84 -31.36
N PHE A 202 -59.52 1.86 -31.87
CA PHE A 202 -58.40 2.06 -32.78
C PHE A 202 -58.46 1.08 -33.95
N GLY A 203 -57.90 1.48 -35.09
CA GLY A 203 -57.82 0.67 -36.29
C GLY A 203 -58.98 0.91 -37.25
N THR A 204 -59.15 0.01 -38.21
CA THR A 204 -60.14 0.12 -39.29
C THR A 204 -60.66 -1.28 -39.55
N PRO A 205 -61.97 -1.56 -39.69
CA PRO A 205 -62.44 -2.92 -40.00
C PRO A 205 -62.16 -3.31 -41.46
N MET A 206 -61.62 -4.50 -41.72
CA MET A 206 -61.33 -4.95 -43.11
C MET A 206 -62.57 -5.55 -43.80
N ARG A 207 -63.30 -6.41 -43.08
CA ARG A 207 -64.38 -7.23 -43.62
C ARG A 207 -65.73 -6.77 -43.07
N GLU A 208 -66.76 -6.92 -43.88
CA GLU A 208 -68.15 -6.86 -43.45
C GLU A 208 -68.48 -8.09 -42.59
N ASN A 209 -69.21 -7.88 -41.49
CA ASN A 209 -69.70 -8.96 -40.63
C ASN A 209 -70.93 -8.46 -39.85
N GLU A 210 -72.05 -8.33 -40.56
CA GLU A 210 -73.30 -7.82 -39.98
C GLU A 210 -74.02 -8.86 -39.12
N THR A 211 -73.84 -10.15 -39.45
CA THR A 211 -74.37 -11.29 -38.70
C THR A 211 -73.38 -12.45 -38.76
N PRO A 212 -72.85 -12.96 -37.63
CA PRO A 212 -73.17 -12.60 -36.24
C PRO A 212 -72.40 -11.38 -35.69
N GLY A 213 -71.39 -10.86 -36.39
CA GLY A 213 -70.44 -9.86 -35.87
C GLY A 213 -69.07 -10.46 -35.49
N ASP A 214 -68.07 -9.59 -35.44
CA ASP A 214 -66.67 -9.95 -35.16
C ASP A 214 -66.48 -10.25 -33.67
N LEU A 215 -65.77 -11.33 -33.38
CA LEU A 215 -65.54 -11.78 -32.01
C LEU A 215 -64.43 -10.94 -31.35
N LEU A 216 -64.69 -10.43 -30.14
CA LEU A 216 -63.69 -9.72 -29.36
C LEU A 216 -62.96 -10.66 -28.39
N THR A 217 -61.63 -10.54 -28.32
CA THR A 217 -60.81 -11.16 -27.28
C THR A 217 -60.40 -10.11 -26.25
N PHE A 218 -60.92 -10.24 -25.03
CA PHE A 218 -60.59 -9.34 -23.93
C PHE A 218 -59.33 -9.76 -23.19
N SER A 219 -58.55 -8.77 -22.73
CA SER A 219 -57.42 -8.92 -21.83
C SER A 219 -57.51 -7.90 -20.70
N LEU A 220 -57.29 -8.35 -19.46
CA LEU A 220 -57.25 -7.54 -18.25
C LEU A 220 -55.83 -7.61 -17.69
N ASN A 221 -55.13 -6.49 -17.66
CA ASN A 221 -53.71 -6.37 -17.28
C ASN A 221 -52.82 -7.40 -18.00
N GLY A 222 -53.04 -7.56 -19.31
CA GLY A 222 -52.29 -8.50 -20.16
C GLY A 222 -52.73 -9.96 -20.05
N LYS A 223 -53.63 -10.32 -19.12
CA LYS A 223 -54.16 -11.68 -19.00
C LYS A 223 -55.47 -11.83 -19.77
N LYS A 224 -55.52 -12.84 -20.65
CA LYS A 224 -56.72 -13.18 -21.42
C LYS A 224 -57.90 -13.45 -20.47
N ASN A 225 -59.00 -12.74 -20.72
CA ASN A 225 -60.24 -12.93 -19.97
C ASN A 225 -60.98 -14.17 -20.45
N THR A 226 -61.44 -15.00 -19.51
CA THR A 226 -62.15 -16.26 -19.79
C THR A 226 -63.66 -16.15 -19.63
N LYS A 227 -64.20 -15.04 -19.09
CA LYS A 227 -65.65 -14.88 -18.86
C LYS A 227 -66.41 -14.35 -20.08
N CYS A 228 -65.87 -13.34 -20.78
CA CYS A 228 -66.52 -12.69 -21.92
C CYS A 228 -65.90 -13.16 -23.23
N ILE A 229 -66.22 -14.40 -23.61
CA ILE A 229 -65.65 -15.06 -24.79
C ILE A 229 -66.56 -14.99 -26.03
N ASN A 230 -67.78 -14.48 -25.89
CA ASN A 230 -68.80 -14.46 -26.95
C ASN A 230 -69.21 -13.04 -27.39
N SER A 231 -68.59 -11.99 -26.86
CA SER A 231 -68.93 -10.61 -27.20
C SER A 231 -68.58 -10.31 -28.66
N ARG A 232 -69.56 -9.83 -29.44
CA ARG A 232 -69.41 -9.56 -30.87
C ARG A 232 -69.76 -8.13 -31.23
N ILE A 233 -69.01 -7.56 -32.16
CA ILE A 233 -69.25 -6.24 -32.74
C ILE A 233 -69.62 -6.39 -34.21
N LYS A 234 -70.78 -5.86 -34.59
CA LYS A 234 -71.24 -5.93 -35.98
C LYS A 234 -70.56 -4.86 -36.82
N VAL A 235 -70.15 -5.25 -38.03
CA VAL A 235 -69.53 -4.34 -39.01
C VAL A 235 -70.37 -4.32 -40.27
N LYS A 236 -70.93 -3.15 -40.59
CA LYS A 236 -71.74 -2.92 -41.78
C LYS A 236 -70.86 -2.87 -43.03
N SER A 237 -71.33 -3.50 -44.11
CA SER A 237 -70.69 -3.40 -45.43
C SER A 237 -70.68 -1.96 -45.94
N SER A 238 -69.57 -1.55 -46.57
CA SER A 238 -69.49 -0.27 -47.29
C SER A 238 -69.93 -0.36 -48.75
N GLU A 239 -70.29 -1.56 -49.23
CA GLU A 239 -70.64 -1.87 -50.63
C GLU A 239 -69.62 -1.37 -51.69
N ILE A 240 -68.42 -1.02 -51.23
CA ILE A 240 -67.39 -0.40 -52.04
C ILE A 240 -66.79 -1.42 -53.01
N ASP A 241 -66.60 -1.03 -54.27
CA ASP A 241 -65.94 -1.81 -55.30
C ASP A 241 -64.94 -0.93 -56.05
N PHE A 242 -63.72 -1.43 -56.13
CA PHE A 242 -62.62 -0.83 -56.86
C PHE A 242 -61.63 -1.93 -57.27
N SER A 243 -60.71 -1.63 -58.17
CA SER A 243 -59.65 -2.58 -58.57
C SER A 243 -58.29 -1.92 -58.43
N ILE A 244 -57.36 -2.60 -57.76
CA ILE A 244 -55.98 -2.13 -57.65
C ILE A 244 -55.29 -2.36 -58.99
N VAL A 245 -54.83 -1.28 -59.63
CA VAL A 245 -54.25 -1.30 -60.99
C VAL A 245 -52.74 -1.51 -60.92
N SER A 246 -52.06 -0.71 -60.09
CA SER A 246 -50.60 -0.75 -59.93
C SER A 246 -50.17 -0.10 -58.61
N ALA A 247 -48.93 -0.36 -58.19
CA ALA A 247 -48.26 0.34 -57.11
C ALA A 247 -46.95 0.95 -57.63
N SER A 248 -46.57 2.10 -57.10
CA SER A 248 -45.27 2.72 -57.41
C SER A 248 -44.12 1.86 -56.90
N SER A 249 -42.97 1.94 -57.57
CA SER A 249 -41.72 1.42 -56.99
C SER A 249 -41.41 2.15 -55.69
N VAL A 250 -40.95 1.42 -54.68
CA VAL A 250 -40.50 2.00 -53.41
C VAL A 250 -39.22 2.80 -53.66
N ASN A 251 -39.25 4.11 -53.39
CA ASN A 251 -38.16 5.05 -53.66
C ASN A 251 -37.33 5.41 -52.41
N TRP A 252 -37.66 4.81 -51.28
CA TRP A 252 -36.94 4.92 -50.01
C TRP A 252 -36.35 3.56 -49.61
N LEU A 253 -35.35 3.58 -48.75
CA LEU A 253 -34.71 2.37 -48.22
C LEU A 253 -35.18 2.10 -46.79
N SER A 254 -35.28 0.81 -46.46
CA SER A 254 -35.55 0.32 -45.11
C SER A 254 -34.24 -0.19 -44.50
N TYR A 255 -34.06 0.00 -43.19
CA TYR A 255 -32.84 -0.42 -42.50
C TYR A 255 -33.18 -1.23 -41.25
N LYS A 256 -32.43 -2.30 -41.02
CA LYS A 256 -32.59 -3.18 -39.86
C LYS A 256 -32.55 -2.38 -38.56
N SER A 257 -33.52 -2.62 -37.69
CA SER A 257 -33.69 -1.96 -36.39
C SER A 257 -33.92 -0.44 -36.45
N VAL A 258 -34.23 0.12 -37.62
CA VAL A 258 -34.61 1.53 -37.78
C VAL A 258 -36.11 1.59 -38.08
N ALA A 259 -36.88 2.29 -37.25
CA ALA A 259 -38.32 2.37 -37.39
C ALA A 259 -38.73 3.06 -38.70
N LEU A 260 -39.69 2.47 -39.40
CA LEU A 260 -40.39 3.09 -40.52
C LEU A 260 -41.44 4.07 -39.99
N THR A 261 -41.57 5.22 -40.64
CA THR A 261 -42.50 6.29 -40.26
C THR A 261 -43.48 6.58 -41.38
N GLY A 262 -44.74 6.86 -41.02
CA GLY A 262 -45.79 7.19 -41.99
C GLY A 262 -45.48 8.42 -42.84
N ASP A 263 -44.64 9.33 -42.36
CA ASP A 263 -44.32 10.56 -43.08
C ASP A 263 -43.29 10.39 -44.20
N THR A 264 -42.45 9.35 -44.12
CA THR A 264 -41.34 9.14 -45.07
C THR A 264 -41.40 7.81 -45.81
N ASN A 265 -42.18 6.85 -45.32
CA ASN A 265 -42.30 5.51 -45.90
C ASN A 265 -43.68 5.30 -46.54
N VAL A 266 -44.01 6.16 -47.50
CA VAL A 266 -45.28 6.17 -48.25
C VAL A 266 -45.12 5.46 -49.59
N ILE A 267 -46.16 4.74 -50.03
CA ILE A 267 -46.24 4.08 -51.34
C ILE A 267 -47.54 4.52 -52.02
N ASP A 268 -47.43 4.97 -53.28
CA ASP A 268 -48.57 5.36 -54.09
C ASP A 268 -49.18 4.15 -54.80
N VAL A 269 -50.46 3.92 -54.59
CA VAL A 269 -51.23 2.82 -55.20
C VAL A 269 -52.30 3.40 -56.11
N THR A 270 -52.27 3.04 -57.38
CA THR A 270 -53.30 3.45 -58.36
C THR A 270 -54.44 2.46 -58.33
N VAL A 271 -55.65 2.94 -58.13
CA VAL A 271 -56.89 2.17 -58.11
C VAL A 271 -57.90 2.70 -59.12
N SER A 272 -58.75 1.82 -59.65
CA SER A 272 -59.89 2.17 -60.49
C SER A 272 -61.18 2.05 -59.68
N VAL A 273 -61.86 3.17 -59.44
CA VAL A 273 -63.00 3.24 -58.51
C VAL A 273 -64.31 2.93 -59.26
N LYS A 274 -65.10 1.98 -58.76
CA LYS A 274 -66.41 1.62 -59.36
C LYS A 274 -67.59 2.09 -58.53
N THR A 275 -67.45 2.14 -57.20
CA THR A 275 -68.44 2.73 -56.30
C THR A 275 -67.75 3.58 -55.23
N ALA A 276 -68.43 4.65 -54.79
CA ALA A 276 -67.98 5.50 -53.71
C ALA A 276 -68.09 4.77 -52.35
N GLY A 277 -67.28 5.17 -51.37
CA GLY A 277 -67.29 4.58 -50.03
C GLY A 277 -65.92 4.59 -49.35
N TYR A 278 -65.85 4.05 -48.13
CA TYR A 278 -64.60 3.95 -47.38
C TYR A 278 -63.75 2.77 -47.86
N TRP A 279 -62.54 3.06 -48.36
CA TRP A 279 -61.60 2.06 -48.83
C TRP A 279 -60.55 1.76 -47.77
N ARG A 280 -60.07 0.51 -47.78
CA ARG A 280 -58.92 0.06 -47.01
C ARG A 280 -58.07 -0.85 -47.88
N ILE A 281 -56.76 -0.63 -47.86
CA ILE A 281 -55.74 -1.46 -48.51
C ILE A 281 -54.67 -1.78 -47.46
N GLN A 282 -54.25 -3.04 -47.37
CA GLN A 282 -53.15 -3.44 -46.50
C GLN A 282 -52.31 -4.54 -47.15
N GLY A 283 -51.17 -4.85 -46.55
CA GLY A 283 -50.42 -6.06 -46.86
C GLY A 283 -51.20 -7.32 -46.44
N ASP A 284 -51.03 -8.41 -47.18
CA ASP A 284 -51.58 -9.72 -46.85
C ASP A 284 -51.06 -10.28 -45.52
N GLU A 285 -49.85 -9.89 -45.14
CA GLU A 285 -49.21 -10.28 -43.88
C GLU A 285 -48.26 -9.19 -43.34
N SER A 286 -47.75 -9.45 -42.13
CA SER A 286 -46.64 -8.70 -41.54
C SER A 286 -45.34 -9.46 -41.81
N LEU A 287 -44.48 -8.92 -42.68
CA LEU A 287 -43.21 -9.55 -43.04
C LEU A 287 -42.05 -8.78 -42.43
N ASN A 288 -41.14 -9.49 -41.77
CA ASN A 288 -39.90 -8.93 -41.25
C ASN A 288 -40.10 -7.71 -40.31
N GLY A 289 -41.20 -7.68 -39.56
CA GLY A 289 -41.56 -6.56 -38.67
C GLY A 289 -42.12 -5.33 -39.40
N ILE A 290 -42.39 -5.43 -40.70
CA ILE A 290 -42.97 -4.38 -41.54
C ILE A 290 -44.43 -4.73 -41.85
N THR A 291 -45.30 -3.73 -41.75
CA THR A 291 -46.72 -3.80 -42.12
C THR A 291 -47.07 -2.69 -43.09
N LEU A 292 -48.00 -2.96 -44.01
CA LEU A 292 -48.52 -1.97 -44.95
C LEU A 292 -49.99 -1.69 -44.65
N ASN A 293 -50.35 -0.43 -44.46
CA ASN A 293 -51.74 -0.03 -44.20
C ASN A 293 -52.08 1.29 -44.88
N GLY A 294 -53.26 1.38 -45.49
CA GLY A 294 -53.84 2.60 -46.05
C GLY A 294 -55.36 2.56 -45.96
N SER A 295 -55.97 3.72 -45.70
CA SER A 295 -57.42 3.87 -45.66
C SER A 295 -57.84 5.28 -46.08
N GLY A 296 -59.05 5.41 -46.59
CA GLY A 296 -59.64 6.70 -46.93
C GLY A 296 -61.07 6.58 -47.44
N GLU A 297 -61.52 7.59 -48.17
CA GLU A 297 -62.87 7.65 -48.74
C GLU A 297 -62.79 7.99 -50.23
N PHE A 298 -63.56 7.26 -51.05
CA PHE A 298 -63.88 7.67 -52.42
C PHE A 298 -65.23 8.35 -52.43
N THR A 299 -65.29 9.50 -53.09
CA THR A 299 -66.51 10.28 -53.29
C THR A 299 -67.19 9.90 -54.61
N GLN A 300 -68.40 10.41 -54.85
CA GLN A 300 -69.08 10.20 -56.14
C GLN A 300 -68.29 10.75 -57.34
N GLU A 301 -67.44 11.75 -57.13
CA GLU A 301 -66.61 12.32 -58.19
C GLU A 301 -65.47 11.41 -58.64
N ASP A 302 -65.08 10.45 -57.80
CA ASP A 302 -64.00 9.50 -58.08
C ASP A 302 -64.48 8.29 -58.91
N VAL A 303 -65.79 8.04 -58.96
CA VAL A 303 -66.39 6.89 -59.66
C VAL A 303 -66.10 6.93 -61.16
N GLY A 304 -65.62 5.81 -61.70
CA GLY A 304 -65.24 5.66 -63.11
C GLY A 304 -63.85 6.19 -63.48
N LYS A 305 -63.07 6.67 -62.50
CA LYS A 305 -61.72 7.23 -62.70
C LYS A 305 -60.65 6.36 -62.02
N ASN A 306 -59.41 6.54 -62.49
CA ASN A 306 -58.25 6.06 -61.76
C ASN A 306 -57.83 7.12 -60.72
N LYS A 307 -57.59 6.68 -59.49
CA LYS A 307 -57.16 7.53 -58.37
C LYS A 307 -55.88 6.96 -57.76
N VAL A 308 -54.97 7.84 -57.34
CA VAL A 308 -53.81 7.47 -56.54
C VAL A 308 -54.18 7.60 -55.07
N VAL A 309 -53.93 6.54 -54.30
CA VAL A 309 -54.11 6.49 -52.85
C VAL A 309 -52.79 6.11 -52.18
N GLN A 310 -52.63 6.49 -50.92
CA GLN A 310 -51.40 6.27 -50.16
C GLN A 310 -51.52 5.07 -49.23
N VAL A 311 -50.51 4.19 -49.29
CA VAL A 311 -50.30 3.08 -48.36
C VAL A 311 -49.00 3.33 -47.60
N TYR A 312 -49.06 3.23 -46.28
CA TYR A 312 -47.95 3.54 -45.39
C TYR A 312 -47.28 2.26 -44.92
N ALA A 313 -45.95 2.21 -45.01
CA ALA A 313 -45.16 1.18 -44.36
C ALA A 313 -44.80 1.59 -42.93
N GLN A 314 -45.05 0.69 -41.98
CA GLN A 314 -44.82 0.92 -40.56
C GLN A 314 -44.17 -0.30 -39.91
N GLY A 315 -43.48 -0.07 -38.79
CA GLY A 315 -42.85 -1.11 -37.98
C GLY A 315 -41.33 -0.98 -37.94
N VAL A 316 -40.66 -1.99 -37.35
CA VAL A 316 -39.21 -2.01 -37.19
C VAL A 316 -38.68 -3.26 -37.91
N PRO A 317 -37.96 -3.08 -39.04
CA PRO A 317 -37.39 -4.19 -39.80
C PRO A 317 -36.45 -5.04 -38.94
N LEU A 318 -36.59 -6.37 -38.96
CA LEU A 318 -35.85 -7.26 -38.05
C LEU A 318 -34.57 -7.83 -38.67
N ALA A 319 -34.54 -8.01 -39.99
CA ALA A 319 -33.45 -8.65 -40.73
C ALA A 319 -33.22 -8.04 -42.11
N LYS A 320 -32.01 -8.18 -42.63
CA LYS A 320 -31.68 -7.85 -44.03
C LYS A 320 -32.46 -8.75 -44.99
N GLY A 321 -33.01 -8.19 -46.06
CA GLY A 321 -33.65 -8.99 -47.10
C GLY A 321 -34.70 -8.21 -47.90
N SER A 322 -35.22 -8.88 -48.93
CA SER A 322 -36.33 -8.39 -49.74
C SER A 322 -37.66 -8.88 -49.16
N ASN A 323 -38.60 -7.96 -48.97
CA ASN A 323 -39.90 -8.24 -48.37
C ASN A 323 -40.99 -7.92 -49.40
N THR A 324 -41.68 -8.94 -49.90
CA THR A 324 -42.70 -8.81 -50.94
C THR A 324 -44.09 -8.98 -50.35
N PHE A 325 -44.90 -7.92 -50.36
CA PHE A 325 -46.26 -7.90 -49.85
C PHE A 325 -47.26 -7.97 -51.01
N LYS A 326 -48.29 -8.81 -50.91
CA LYS A 326 -49.47 -8.69 -51.78
C LYS A 326 -50.47 -7.74 -51.15
N LEU A 327 -51.20 -7.01 -51.98
CA LEU A 327 -52.22 -6.09 -51.48
C LEU A 327 -53.56 -6.80 -51.31
N VAL A 328 -54.15 -6.68 -50.13
CA VAL A 328 -55.53 -7.06 -49.84
C VAL A 328 -56.36 -5.81 -49.54
N SER A 329 -57.63 -5.84 -49.92
CA SER A 329 -58.51 -4.68 -49.79
C SER A 329 -59.91 -5.07 -49.35
N ASN A 330 -60.71 -4.08 -48.95
CA ASN A 330 -62.12 -4.24 -48.65
C ASN A 330 -63.03 -4.15 -49.89
N SER A 331 -62.48 -4.11 -51.10
CA SER A 331 -63.24 -4.07 -52.35
C SER A 331 -64.11 -5.33 -52.52
N LYS A 332 -65.37 -5.16 -52.93
CA LYS A 332 -66.33 -6.25 -53.18
C LYS A 332 -65.77 -7.33 -54.09
N ASN A 333 -65.15 -6.94 -55.22
CA ASN A 333 -64.67 -7.88 -56.24
C ASN A 333 -63.13 -8.00 -56.32
N ASN A 334 -62.36 -7.15 -55.62
CA ASN A 334 -60.89 -7.17 -55.64
C ASN A 334 -60.29 -7.29 -54.22
N LYS A 335 -60.81 -8.24 -53.42
CA LYS A 335 -60.35 -8.47 -52.03
C LYS A 335 -58.87 -8.84 -51.93
N THR A 336 -58.31 -9.50 -52.94
CA THR A 336 -56.87 -9.78 -53.07
C THR A 336 -56.42 -9.35 -54.46
N SER A 337 -55.36 -8.55 -54.54
CA SER A 337 -54.79 -8.07 -55.79
C SER A 337 -53.56 -8.89 -56.19
N ASN A 338 -53.28 -8.92 -57.49
CA ASN A 338 -52.02 -9.45 -58.04
C ASN A 338 -50.87 -8.42 -58.01
N VAL A 339 -51.16 -7.19 -57.57
CA VAL A 339 -50.15 -6.15 -57.38
C VAL A 339 -49.38 -6.43 -56.09
N SER A 340 -48.04 -6.47 -56.21
CA SER A 340 -47.12 -6.68 -55.10
C SER A 340 -46.25 -5.44 -54.87
N ILE A 341 -45.91 -5.18 -53.61
CA ILE A 341 -44.95 -4.15 -53.19
C ILE A 341 -43.71 -4.84 -52.64
N VAL A 342 -42.54 -4.42 -53.08
CA VAL A 342 -41.24 -4.96 -52.63
C VAL A 342 -40.50 -3.90 -51.82
N ILE A 343 -40.24 -4.17 -50.55
CA ILE A 343 -39.42 -3.32 -49.66
C ILE A 343 -38.11 -4.04 -49.36
N ILE A 344 -36.99 -3.41 -49.70
CA ILE A 344 -35.65 -3.94 -49.43
C ILE A 344 -35.16 -3.37 -48.10
N THR A 345 -34.81 -4.26 -47.17
CA THR A 345 -34.18 -3.93 -45.89
C THR A 345 -32.69 -4.22 -45.96
N GLU A 346 -31.87 -3.20 -45.67
CA GLU A 346 -30.41 -3.28 -45.60
C GLU A 346 -29.91 -3.24 -44.15
N GLU A 347 -28.62 -3.55 -43.94
CA GLU A 347 -27.95 -3.37 -42.63
C GLU A 347 -27.15 -2.07 -42.60
N ALA A 348 -26.79 -1.65 -41.39
CA ALA A 348 -25.93 -0.50 -41.16
C ALA A 348 -24.57 -0.67 -41.86
N GLU A 349 -24.08 0.41 -42.44
CA GLU A 349 -22.85 0.43 -43.24
C GLU A 349 -22.16 1.77 -43.05
N PHE A 350 -20.83 1.75 -42.99
CA PHE A 350 -20.01 2.94 -42.79
C PHE A 350 -18.70 2.85 -43.54
N GLU A 351 -18.07 3.99 -43.72
CA GLU A 351 -16.66 4.11 -44.12
C GLU A 351 -15.94 5.00 -43.10
N PHE A 352 -14.62 4.86 -42.95
CA PHE A 352 -13.86 5.86 -42.19
C PHE A 352 -13.86 7.18 -42.96
N ALA A 353 -14.12 8.29 -42.26
CA ALA A 353 -14.08 9.61 -42.88
C ALA A 353 -12.61 10.03 -43.06
N CYS A 354 -11.93 9.47 -44.07
CA CYS A 354 -10.47 9.61 -44.22
C CYS A 354 -9.99 11.06 -44.37
N ASN A 355 -10.82 11.94 -44.95
CA ASN A 355 -10.54 13.38 -45.05
C ASN A 355 -10.65 14.11 -43.70
N ASP A 356 -11.31 13.49 -42.71
CA ASP A 356 -11.53 14.03 -41.36
C ASP A 356 -10.60 13.40 -40.31
N MET A 357 -9.60 12.59 -40.70
CA MET A 357 -8.70 11.91 -39.75
C MET A 357 -7.88 12.84 -38.85
N GLY A 358 -7.80 14.13 -39.16
CA GLY A 358 -7.28 15.14 -38.23
C GLY A 358 -8.10 15.29 -36.94
N LYS A 359 -9.34 14.77 -36.89
CA LYS A 359 -10.22 14.75 -35.71
C LYS A 359 -10.07 13.47 -34.88
N PHE A 360 -9.13 12.57 -35.22
CA PHE A 360 -8.84 11.39 -34.41
C PHE A 360 -8.37 11.81 -33.01
N VAL A 361 -9.05 11.31 -31.97
CA VAL A 361 -8.73 11.64 -30.57
C VAL A 361 -8.26 10.40 -29.83
N ILE A 362 -7.15 10.54 -29.12
CA ILE A 362 -6.65 9.55 -28.17
C ILE A 362 -7.04 10.02 -26.78
N ASN A 363 -7.79 9.21 -26.04
CA ASN A 363 -8.15 9.47 -24.66
C ASN A 363 -7.30 8.60 -23.74
N GLY A 364 -6.75 9.20 -22.68
CA GLY A 364 -5.85 8.54 -21.74
C GLY A 364 -4.41 8.42 -22.24
N GLU A 365 -3.47 8.27 -21.30
CA GLU A 365 -2.06 7.98 -21.61
C GLU A 365 -1.87 6.47 -21.78
N PHE A 366 -1.19 6.08 -22.85
CA PHE A 366 -0.76 4.70 -23.10
C PHE A 366 0.69 4.58 -22.68
N GLN A 367 0.97 3.77 -21.66
CA GLN A 367 2.29 3.64 -21.07
C GLN A 367 2.70 2.17 -20.95
N GLU A 368 3.98 1.87 -21.17
CA GLU A 368 4.52 0.51 -21.02
C GLU A 368 4.22 -0.10 -19.64
N ASP A 369 3.96 -1.41 -19.63
CA ASP A 369 3.64 -2.22 -18.44
C ASP A 369 2.45 -1.70 -17.62
N THR A 370 1.57 -0.89 -18.22
CA THR A 370 0.31 -0.46 -17.61
C THR A 370 -0.88 -1.19 -18.20
N PRO A 371 -1.86 -1.59 -17.38
CA PRO A 371 -3.10 -2.16 -17.87
C PRO A 371 -3.91 -1.08 -18.60
N LEU A 372 -4.43 -1.42 -19.79
CA LEU A 372 -5.38 -0.60 -20.50
C LEU A 372 -6.74 -0.66 -19.81
N LEU A 373 -7.28 0.51 -19.49
CA LEU A 373 -8.60 0.70 -18.89
C LEU A 373 -9.57 1.26 -19.91
N ARG A 374 -10.86 1.36 -19.54
CA ARG A 374 -11.87 2.01 -20.39
C ARG A 374 -11.54 3.45 -20.77
N ALA A 375 -10.77 4.15 -19.93
CA ALA A 375 -10.33 5.51 -20.19
C ALA A 375 -9.29 5.61 -21.32
N ASN A 376 -8.60 4.52 -21.65
CA ASN A 376 -7.62 4.42 -22.75
C ASN A 376 -8.32 4.21 -24.10
N SER A 377 -9.29 5.05 -24.45
CA SER A 377 -10.13 4.89 -25.63
C SER A 377 -9.65 5.74 -26.81
N VAL A 378 -10.11 5.43 -28.02
CA VAL A 378 -9.89 6.29 -29.20
C VAL A 378 -11.22 6.70 -29.82
N THR A 379 -11.33 7.96 -30.23
CA THR A 379 -12.53 8.47 -30.91
C THR A 379 -12.20 8.77 -32.37
N ILE A 380 -12.95 8.13 -33.27
CA ILE A 380 -12.65 8.11 -34.71
C ILE A 380 -13.87 8.61 -35.49
N PRO A 381 -13.72 9.56 -36.43
CA PRO A 381 -14.81 9.96 -37.32
C PRO A 381 -15.08 8.89 -38.37
N ILE A 382 -16.34 8.48 -38.47
CA ILE A 382 -16.85 7.58 -39.50
C ILE A 382 -17.96 8.31 -40.27
N LYS A 383 -18.07 8.03 -41.58
CA LYS A 383 -19.16 8.51 -42.41
C LYS A 383 -20.21 7.43 -42.56
N VAL A 384 -21.46 7.78 -42.25
CA VAL A 384 -22.59 6.85 -42.29
C VAL A 384 -23.02 6.63 -43.74
N LEU A 385 -22.92 5.39 -44.23
CA LEU A 385 -23.43 5.00 -45.55
C LEU A 385 -24.85 4.45 -45.45
N LYS A 386 -25.15 3.70 -44.38
CA LYS A 386 -26.50 3.20 -44.05
C LYS A 386 -26.73 3.28 -42.53
N PRO A 387 -27.85 3.84 -42.06
CA PRO A 387 -28.17 3.98 -40.64
C PRO A 387 -28.44 2.63 -39.96
N GLY A 388 -28.41 2.63 -38.63
CA GLY A 388 -28.78 1.48 -37.81
C GLY A 388 -27.68 1.05 -36.83
N PRO A 389 -27.97 0.08 -35.94
CA PRO A 389 -27.01 -0.41 -34.96
C PRO A 389 -25.91 -1.25 -35.61
N ILE A 390 -24.68 -1.08 -35.16
CA ILE A 390 -23.52 -1.84 -35.60
C ILE A 390 -22.50 -2.03 -34.47
N THR A 391 -21.77 -3.14 -34.48
CA THR A 391 -20.58 -3.33 -33.65
C THR A 391 -19.34 -3.25 -34.54
N ILE A 392 -18.40 -2.40 -34.17
CA ILE A 392 -17.17 -2.17 -34.92
C ILE A 392 -15.98 -2.59 -34.06
N LYS A 393 -15.11 -3.44 -34.62
CA LYS A 393 -13.86 -3.85 -33.95
C LYS A 393 -12.65 -3.44 -34.77
N LEU A 394 -11.73 -2.74 -34.15
CA LEU A 394 -10.42 -2.39 -34.69
C LEU A 394 -9.38 -3.33 -34.10
N ASN A 395 -8.64 -4.04 -34.94
CA ASN A 395 -7.52 -4.86 -34.50
C ASN A 395 -6.22 -4.10 -34.77
N GLY A 396 -5.32 -4.12 -33.81
CA GLY A 396 -4.00 -3.51 -33.90
C GLY A 396 -2.88 -4.38 -33.35
N LYS A 397 -1.65 -3.91 -33.53
CA LYS A 397 -0.42 -4.51 -33.00
C LYS A 397 0.39 -3.49 -32.22
N PHE A 398 1.17 -3.97 -31.25
CA PHE A 398 2.18 -3.15 -30.59
C PHE A 398 3.43 -3.08 -31.47
N GLU A 399 3.92 -1.88 -31.74
CA GLU A 399 5.18 -1.67 -32.48
C GLU A 399 6.37 -1.71 -31.51
N GLY A 400 7.44 -2.42 -31.84
CA GLY A 400 8.62 -2.58 -30.97
C GLY A 400 8.52 -3.73 -29.95
N ALA A 401 7.36 -4.36 -29.82
CA ALA A 401 7.12 -5.52 -28.96
C ALA A 401 6.18 -6.53 -29.62
N ASN A 402 6.23 -7.81 -29.19
CA ASN A 402 5.30 -8.82 -29.68
C ASN A 402 3.95 -8.71 -28.94
N GLY A 403 2.88 -8.50 -29.70
CA GLY A 403 1.52 -8.54 -29.17
C GLY A 403 0.49 -7.86 -30.07
N THR A 404 -0.76 -8.28 -29.96
CA THR A 404 -1.92 -7.66 -30.62
C THR A 404 -2.81 -6.98 -29.59
N ILE A 405 -3.70 -6.10 -30.03
CA ILE A 405 -4.72 -5.47 -29.20
C ILE A 405 -5.98 -5.25 -30.05
N ALA A 406 -7.15 -5.26 -29.44
CA ALA A 406 -8.37 -4.87 -30.11
C ALA A 406 -9.06 -3.72 -29.39
N PHE A 407 -9.72 -2.85 -30.16
CA PHE A 407 -10.62 -1.82 -29.67
C PHE A 407 -12.01 -2.04 -30.25
N GLU A 408 -13.04 -1.93 -29.44
CA GLU A 408 -14.41 -2.24 -29.82
C GLU A 408 -15.33 -1.06 -29.50
N ALA A 409 -16.19 -0.74 -30.47
CA ALA A 409 -17.33 0.14 -30.31
C ALA A 409 -18.59 -0.72 -30.50
N LYS A 410 -19.17 -1.16 -29.37
CA LYS A 410 -20.25 -2.14 -29.33
C LYS A 410 -21.62 -1.46 -29.39
N ASP A 411 -22.53 -2.02 -30.19
CA ASP A 411 -23.92 -1.59 -30.33
C ASP A 411 -24.10 -0.08 -30.61
N VAL A 412 -23.19 0.48 -31.42
CA VAL A 412 -23.22 1.89 -31.82
C VAL A 412 -24.34 2.09 -32.82
N PHE A 413 -25.20 3.07 -32.58
CA PHE A 413 -26.22 3.47 -33.54
C PHE A 413 -25.63 4.47 -34.54
N LEU A 414 -25.60 4.11 -35.82
CA LEU A 414 -25.28 5.02 -36.91
C LEU A 414 -26.50 5.88 -37.22
N GLY A 415 -26.33 7.20 -37.10
CA GLY A 415 -27.38 8.18 -37.32
C GLY A 415 -27.73 8.37 -38.79
N LYS A 416 -27.95 9.62 -39.20
CA LYS A 416 -28.42 9.94 -40.55
C LYS A 416 -27.37 9.60 -41.62
N MET A 417 -27.84 9.05 -42.74
CA MET A 417 -27.00 8.78 -43.92
C MET A 417 -26.30 10.05 -44.41
N GLY A 418 -25.00 9.95 -44.68
CA GLY A 418 -24.14 11.04 -45.16
C GLY A 418 -23.42 11.82 -44.05
N ASP A 419 -23.88 11.73 -42.81
CA ASP A 419 -23.26 12.46 -41.69
C ASP A 419 -21.95 11.80 -41.26
N VAL A 420 -21.02 12.63 -40.76
CA VAL A 420 -19.80 12.18 -40.09
C VAL A 420 -20.05 12.12 -38.58
N GLN A 421 -19.96 10.93 -38.02
CA GLN A 421 -20.20 10.65 -36.61
C GLN A 421 -18.88 10.29 -35.91
N MET A 422 -18.63 10.87 -34.74
CA MET A 422 -17.50 10.50 -33.88
C MET A 422 -17.86 9.26 -33.06
N VAL A 423 -17.13 8.16 -33.25
CA VAL A 423 -17.37 6.90 -32.54
C VAL A 423 -16.20 6.60 -31.60
N ASN A 424 -16.51 6.31 -30.34
CA ASN A 424 -15.53 5.97 -29.32
C ASN A 424 -15.32 4.45 -29.26
N PHE A 425 -14.07 4.02 -29.34
CA PHE A 425 -13.63 2.64 -29.31
C PHE A 425 -12.85 2.36 -28.02
N ILE A 426 -13.26 1.31 -27.31
CA ILE A 426 -12.70 0.93 -26.00
C ILE A 426 -11.78 -0.27 -26.19
N PRO A 427 -10.56 -0.28 -25.61
CA PRO A 427 -9.65 -1.41 -25.74
C PRO A 427 -10.15 -2.64 -24.96
N GLU A 428 -9.75 -3.82 -25.41
CA GLU A 428 -9.81 -5.03 -24.58
C GLU A 428 -8.89 -4.90 -23.35
N SER A 429 -9.22 -5.61 -22.27
CA SER A 429 -8.43 -5.59 -21.05
C SER A 429 -7.08 -6.28 -21.27
N LYS A 430 -6.03 -5.49 -21.46
CA LYS A 430 -4.67 -5.98 -21.72
C LYS A 430 -3.62 -5.01 -21.18
N THR A 431 -2.47 -5.55 -20.77
CA THR A 431 -1.31 -4.74 -20.39
C THR A 431 -0.49 -4.38 -21.62
N VAL A 432 -0.07 -3.12 -21.71
CA VAL A 432 0.86 -2.66 -22.77
C VAL A 432 2.20 -3.36 -22.57
N PRO A 433 2.75 -4.09 -23.56
CA PRO A 433 4.03 -4.76 -23.42
C PRO A 433 5.21 -3.79 -23.20
N ALA A 434 6.21 -4.19 -22.42
CA ALA A 434 7.50 -3.51 -22.37
C ALA A 434 8.13 -3.36 -23.77
N LYS A 435 8.78 -2.22 -24.04
CA LYS A 435 9.38 -1.82 -25.33
C LYS A 435 8.38 -1.45 -26.43
N ALA A 436 7.08 -1.40 -26.14
CA ALA A 436 6.10 -0.93 -27.09
C ALA A 436 6.26 0.58 -27.31
N THR A 437 6.39 1.00 -28.56
CA THR A 437 6.58 2.40 -28.96
C THR A 437 5.30 3.05 -29.49
N ALA A 438 4.42 2.24 -30.08
CA ALA A 438 3.12 2.68 -30.58
C ALA A 438 2.14 1.49 -30.72
N ILE A 439 0.86 1.79 -30.94
CA ILE A 439 -0.15 0.85 -31.42
C ILE A 439 -0.55 1.26 -32.83
N SER A 440 -0.43 0.35 -33.78
CA SER A 440 -0.89 0.53 -35.15
C SER A 440 -2.07 -0.39 -35.46
N PHE A 441 -3.06 0.13 -36.19
CA PHE A 441 -4.25 -0.62 -36.57
C PHE A 441 -4.01 -1.37 -37.88
N THR A 442 -4.36 -2.66 -37.90
CA THR A 442 -4.05 -3.60 -38.99
C THR A 442 -5.30 -4.09 -39.72
N SER A 443 -6.45 -4.16 -39.05
CA SER A 443 -7.72 -4.53 -39.69
C SER A 443 -8.93 -4.00 -38.93
N VAL A 444 -10.09 -4.01 -39.58
CA VAL A 444 -11.39 -3.63 -39.03
C VAL A 444 -12.43 -4.73 -39.27
N VAL A 445 -13.38 -4.86 -38.35
CA VAL A 445 -14.58 -5.68 -38.49
C VAL A 445 -15.79 -4.72 -38.45
N PRO A 446 -16.72 -4.80 -39.41
CA PRO A 446 -16.78 -5.78 -40.52
C PRO A 446 -15.67 -5.59 -41.56
N ALA A 447 -15.19 -6.70 -42.13
CA ALA A 447 -14.03 -6.74 -43.04
C ALA A 447 -14.29 -6.10 -44.41
N SER A 448 -15.54 -5.73 -44.71
CA SER A 448 -15.90 -4.94 -45.90
C SER A 448 -15.43 -3.48 -45.82
N VAL A 449 -15.08 -3.00 -44.62
CA VAL A 449 -14.58 -1.64 -44.41
C VAL A 449 -13.06 -1.61 -44.57
N VAL A 450 -12.55 -0.58 -45.24
CA VAL A 450 -11.12 -0.40 -45.49
C VAL A 450 -10.58 0.70 -44.58
N LEU A 451 -9.45 0.46 -43.92
CA LEU A 451 -8.74 1.48 -43.15
C LEU A 451 -8.16 2.55 -44.09
N CYS A 452 -8.16 3.81 -43.66
CA CYS A 452 -7.51 4.89 -44.40
C CYS A 452 -6.02 4.59 -44.65
N SER A 453 -5.50 4.98 -45.83
CA SER A 453 -4.11 4.73 -46.22
C SER A 453 -3.08 5.30 -45.22
N SER A 454 -3.43 6.38 -44.53
CA SER A 454 -2.67 6.95 -43.41
C SER A 454 -3.54 6.95 -42.16
N PHE A 455 -3.71 5.78 -41.54
CA PHE A 455 -4.45 5.65 -40.29
C PHE A 455 -3.56 6.05 -39.09
N PRO A 456 -4.01 6.94 -38.19
CA PRO A 456 -3.22 7.36 -37.03
C PRO A 456 -2.80 6.19 -36.12
N GLN A 457 -1.60 6.30 -35.56
CA GLN A 457 -1.10 5.39 -34.53
C GLN A 457 -1.28 6.01 -33.14
N ILE A 458 -1.38 5.16 -32.11
CA ILE A 458 -1.40 5.60 -30.71
C ILE A 458 0.04 5.53 -30.19
N PRO A 459 0.68 6.66 -29.80
CA PRO A 459 2.01 6.60 -29.21
C PRO A 459 1.98 5.97 -27.82
N VAL A 460 3.00 5.17 -27.49
CA VAL A 460 3.20 4.58 -26.17
C VAL A 460 4.40 5.25 -25.48
N LYS A 461 4.21 5.64 -24.22
CA LYS A 461 5.22 6.32 -23.40
C LYS A 461 6.08 5.31 -22.64
N GLU A 462 7.40 5.45 -22.74
CA GLU A 462 8.36 4.65 -21.96
C GLU A 462 8.28 5.01 -20.46
N ARG A 463 8.55 4.02 -19.58
CA ARG A 463 8.66 4.25 -18.12
C ARG A 463 10.08 4.64 -17.70
N SER A 464 10.19 5.56 -16.73
CA SER A 464 11.49 6.04 -16.24
C SER A 464 12.30 4.96 -15.52
N LYS A 465 13.53 4.70 -15.97
CA LYS A 465 14.48 3.69 -15.45
C LYS A 465 15.26 4.15 -14.21
N ILE A 466 14.56 4.48 -13.14
CA ILE A 466 15.14 5.02 -11.89
C ILE A 466 14.88 4.11 -10.69
N TYR A 467 15.72 4.19 -9.66
CA TYR A 467 15.57 3.51 -8.36
C TYR A 467 15.88 4.48 -7.21
N SER A 468 15.30 4.27 -6.03
CA SER A 468 15.52 5.15 -4.86
C SER A 468 15.87 4.38 -3.60
N VAL A 469 16.73 4.92 -2.74
CA VAL A 469 17.07 4.33 -1.44
C VAL A 469 16.14 4.87 -0.36
N ASN A 470 15.61 4.01 0.50
CA ASN A 470 14.91 4.38 1.72
C ASN A 470 15.90 4.47 2.89
N CYS A 471 16.18 5.70 3.31
CA CYS A 471 17.21 5.98 4.29
C CYS A 471 16.70 6.01 5.73
N GLY A 472 15.38 5.84 5.93
CA GLY A 472 14.80 5.62 7.26
C GLY A 472 15.10 4.23 7.83
N ILE A 473 15.63 3.32 7.01
CA ILE A 473 15.88 1.92 7.37
C ILE A 473 17.28 1.52 6.91
N VAL A 474 18.31 2.13 7.50
CA VAL A 474 19.71 1.70 7.31
C VAL A 474 20.15 0.87 8.52
N LYS A 475 20.66 -0.34 8.25
CA LYS A 475 21.15 -1.25 9.29
C LYS A 475 22.61 -1.57 9.05
N THR A 476 23.35 -1.85 10.13
CA THR A 476 24.74 -2.27 10.08
C THR A 476 24.83 -3.80 10.16
N THR A 477 25.69 -4.43 9.38
CA THR A 477 25.91 -5.89 9.43
C THR A 477 27.07 -6.31 10.33
N GLY A 478 27.98 -5.37 10.61
CA GLY A 478 29.22 -5.60 11.33
C GLY A 478 29.31 -4.87 12.67
N THR A 479 30.42 -5.10 13.37
CA THR A 479 30.78 -4.34 14.56
C THR A 479 32.01 -3.49 14.28
N TYR A 480 31.84 -2.17 14.23
CA TYR A 480 32.92 -1.28 13.85
C TYR A 480 33.74 -0.83 15.07
N VAL A 481 34.93 -1.40 15.22
CA VAL A 481 35.82 -1.17 16.36
C VAL A 481 37.01 -0.31 15.95
N ILE A 482 37.33 0.72 16.74
CA ILE A 482 38.47 1.62 16.47
C ILE A 482 39.77 0.83 16.24
N GLY A 483 40.48 1.16 15.16
CA GLY A 483 41.77 0.55 14.81
C GLY A 483 41.69 -0.80 14.11
N GLN A 484 40.51 -1.40 13.98
CA GLN A 484 40.31 -2.65 13.24
C GLN A 484 39.79 -2.38 11.82
N PRO A 485 40.49 -2.83 10.75
CA PRO A 485 40.01 -2.65 9.38
C PRO A 485 38.68 -3.38 9.18
N LEU A 486 37.77 -2.78 8.40
CA LEU A 486 36.52 -3.42 8.02
C LEU A 486 36.77 -4.60 7.07
N GLU A 487 36.08 -5.71 7.30
CA GLU A 487 36.14 -6.91 6.48
C GLU A 487 35.01 -6.92 5.44
N GLN A 488 35.38 -6.94 4.16
CA GLN A 488 34.43 -7.03 3.05
C GLN A 488 33.51 -8.26 3.20
N GLY A 489 32.21 -8.10 2.95
CA GLY A 489 31.21 -9.16 3.08
C GLY A 489 30.75 -9.45 4.51
N LYS A 490 31.41 -8.89 5.53
CA LYS A 490 31.02 -8.98 6.94
C LYS A 490 30.58 -7.62 7.47
N ASP A 491 31.39 -6.59 7.26
CA ASP A 491 31.15 -5.24 7.78
C ASP A 491 30.59 -4.32 6.68
N GLY A 492 29.31 -3.97 6.77
CA GLY A 492 28.61 -3.24 5.72
C GLY A 492 27.31 -2.58 6.16
N LEU A 493 26.68 -1.84 5.24
CA LEU A 493 25.38 -1.18 5.46
C LEU A 493 24.31 -1.85 4.62
N ILE A 494 23.22 -2.30 5.24
CA ILE A 494 22.01 -2.72 4.53
C ILE A 494 21.16 -1.48 4.27
N VAL A 495 20.91 -1.20 3.00
CA VAL A 495 20.01 -0.15 2.54
C VAL A 495 18.83 -0.78 1.79
N ARG A 496 17.61 -0.30 2.07
CA ARG A 496 16.43 -0.74 1.33
C ARG A 496 16.24 0.12 0.09
N VAL A 497 16.06 -0.50 -1.07
CA VAL A 497 15.88 0.18 -2.35
C VAL A 497 14.50 -0.10 -2.92
N THR A 498 13.84 0.92 -3.45
CA THR A 498 12.67 0.80 -4.32
C THR A 498 13.16 0.68 -5.76
N VAL A 499 12.87 -0.45 -6.39
CA VAL A 499 13.62 -0.95 -7.56
C VAL A 499 13.19 -0.30 -8.89
N GLY A 500 11.99 0.27 -8.97
CA GLY A 500 11.51 0.96 -10.18
C GLY A 500 11.74 0.14 -11.46
N TYR A 501 12.27 0.78 -12.50
CA TYR A 501 12.61 0.16 -13.80
C TYR A 501 14.11 0.20 -14.11
N ALA A 502 14.94 0.40 -13.10
CA ALA A 502 16.39 0.44 -13.31
C ALA A 502 16.91 -0.96 -13.68
N ASP A 503 17.86 -1.00 -14.61
CA ASP A 503 18.58 -2.23 -15.00
C ASP A 503 19.76 -2.48 -14.04
N THR A 504 20.44 -1.41 -13.64
CA THR A 504 21.64 -1.41 -12.79
C THR A 504 21.49 -0.47 -11.60
N PHE A 505 22.29 -0.68 -10.56
CA PHE A 505 22.44 0.24 -9.44
C PHE A 505 23.92 0.48 -9.12
N ASN A 506 24.19 1.69 -8.61
CA ASN A 506 25.47 2.12 -8.07
C ASN A 506 25.21 2.98 -6.83
N ILE A 507 25.62 2.51 -5.66
CA ILE A 507 25.39 3.16 -4.37
C ILE A 507 26.73 3.31 -3.66
N LYS A 508 27.06 4.54 -3.25
CA LYS A 508 28.31 4.85 -2.57
C LYS A 508 28.06 5.79 -1.39
N THR A 509 28.94 5.77 -0.40
CA THR A 509 29.02 6.81 0.61
C THR A 509 30.22 7.71 0.44
N ASN A 510 30.19 8.88 1.07
CA ASN A 510 31.42 9.63 1.37
C ASN A 510 32.35 8.84 2.32
N THR A 511 33.60 9.29 2.44
CA THR A 511 34.55 8.75 3.42
C THR A 511 34.50 9.55 4.71
N VAL A 512 34.10 8.90 5.81
CA VAL A 512 33.99 9.49 7.14
C VAL A 512 34.67 8.57 8.14
N ASN A 513 35.41 9.14 9.10
CA ASN A 513 36.17 8.39 10.10
C ASN A 513 37.17 7.38 9.50
N GLY A 514 37.65 7.59 8.27
CA GLY A 514 38.57 6.67 7.57
C GLY A 514 37.89 5.45 6.94
N VAL A 515 36.55 5.44 6.85
CA VAL A 515 35.73 4.35 6.33
C VAL A 515 34.80 4.85 5.21
N SER A 516 34.46 4.00 4.25
CA SER A 516 33.38 4.23 3.27
C SER A 516 32.68 2.92 2.89
N PHE A 517 31.48 3.02 2.30
CA PHE A 517 30.67 1.89 1.89
C PHE A 517 30.23 2.00 0.43
N SER A 518 30.23 0.90 -0.32
CA SER A 518 29.73 0.91 -1.70
C SER A 518 29.23 -0.44 -2.23
N LYS A 519 28.35 -0.40 -3.24
CA LYS A 519 27.96 -1.57 -4.04
C LYS A 519 27.47 -1.16 -5.42
N THR A 520 27.78 -1.98 -6.41
CA THR A 520 27.21 -1.91 -7.78
C THR A 520 26.63 -3.26 -8.17
N GLY A 521 25.58 -3.28 -9.00
CA GLY A 521 24.98 -4.52 -9.48
C GLY A 521 23.80 -4.30 -10.43
N THR A 522 23.01 -5.35 -10.64
CA THR A 522 21.82 -5.37 -11.50
C THR A 522 20.56 -5.73 -10.71
N PHE A 523 19.41 -5.26 -11.20
CA PHE A 523 18.10 -5.73 -10.72
C PHE A 523 17.57 -6.84 -11.64
N SER A 524 17.12 -7.93 -11.01
CA SER A 524 16.42 -9.03 -11.69
C SER A 524 14.96 -8.68 -11.94
N ASP A 525 14.27 -9.43 -12.81
CA ASP A 525 12.82 -9.28 -13.02
C ASP A 525 12.02 -9.50 -11.73
N VAL A 526 12.51 -10.38 -10.86
CA VAL A 526 11.90 -10.64 -9.55
C VAL A 526 12.01 -9.42 -8.63
N ASP A 527 13.15 -8.72 -8.66
CA ASP A 527 13.36 -7.49 -7.86
C ASP A 527 12.40 -6.38 -8.31
N ARG A 528 12.19 -6.25 -9.62
CA ARG A 528 11.22 -5.30 -10.21
C ARG A 528 9.79 -5.65 -9.82
N ALA A 529 9.41 -6.92 -9.91
CA ALA A 529 8.08 -7.39 -9.53
C ALA A 529 7.77 -7.19 -8.04
N ASN A 530 8.76 -7.40 -7.16
CA ASN A 530 8.63 -7.17 -5.72
C ASN A 530 8.60 -5.67 -5.35
N GLY A 531 9.06 -4.80 -6.25
CA GLY A 531 9.12 -3.35 -6.07
C GLY A 531 10.18 -2.86 -5.08
N THR A 532 10.71 -3.72 -4.20
CA THR A 532 11.74 -3.37 -3.22
C THR A 532 12.80 -4.47 -3.05
N LYS A 533 14.03 -4.08 -2.70
CA LYS A 533 15.17 -4.98 -2.46
C LYS A 533 16.11 -4.41 -1.39
N ASP A 534 16.57 -5.25 -0.47
CA ASP A 534 17.62 -4.89 0.47
C ASP A 534 19.00 -5.14 -0.18
N ILE A 535 19.88 -4.13 -0.14
CA ILE A 535 21.23 -4.18 -0.71
C ILE A 535 22.25 -3.96 0.40
N THR A 536 23.22 -4.86 0.52
CA THR A 536 24.36 -4.71 1.43
C THR A 536 25.50 -3.99 0.72
N LEU A 537 25.84 -2.80 1.22
CA LEU A 537 27.01 -2.02 0.84
C LEU A 537 28.24 -2.55 1.58
N ASP A 538 29.29 -2.90 0.85
CA ASP A 538 30.54 -3.40 1.43
C ASP A 538 31.33 -2.25 2.02
N GLY A 539 31.75 -2.38 3.29
CA GLY A 539 32.58 -1.40 3.99
C GLY A 539 34.07 -1.63 3.77
N VAL A 540 34.83 -0.53 3.67
CA VAL A 540 36.29 -0.55 3.55
C VAL A 540 36.92 0.54 4.43
N GLY A 541 38.16 0.32 4.87
CA GLY A 541 38.93 1.28 5.67
C GLY A 541 39.05 0.89 7.15
N THR A 542 39.74 1.73 7.93
CA THR A 542 40.00 1.50 9.37
C THR A 542 39.51 2.70 10.18
N PRO A 543 38.54 2.51 11.10
CA PRO A 543 37.99 3.60 11.88
C PRO A 543 39.02 4.15 12.88
N THR A 544 39.11 5.48 12.96
CA THR A 544 40.14 6.16 13.75
C THR A 544 39.63 6.75 15.07
N LYS A 545 38.32 6.97 15.18
CA LYS A 545 37.64 7.57 16.33
C LYS A 545 36.35 6.83 16.66
N GLY A 546 36.00 6.75 17.94
CA GLY A 546 34.73 6.19 18.39
C GLY A 546 33.72 7.31 18.61
N ASP A 547 32.63 7.28 17.85
CA ASP A 547 31.45 8.14 17.97
C ASP A 547 30.37 7.67 16.98
N ASN A 548 29.25 8.37 16.94
CA ASN A 548 28.29 8.32 15.85
C ASN A 548 28.73 9.23 14.70
N PHE A 549 28.93 8.66 13.52
CA PHE A 549 29.29 9.40 12.32
C PHE A 549 28.16 9.32 11.28
N LYS A 550 27.87 10.46 10.66
CA LYS A 550 26.92 10.55 9.55
C LYS A 550 27.62 10.26 8.22
N PHE A 551 27.08 9.33 7.47
CA PHE A 551 27.48 8.99 6.11
C PHE A 551 26.44 9.50 5.13
N GLU A 552 26.88 10.23 4.12
CA GLU A 552 26.05 10.60 2.98
C GLU A 552 26.04 9.43 2.00
N ILE A 553 24.86 8.86 1.75
CA ILE A 553 24.61 7.81 0.76
C ILE A 553 24.15 8.49 -0.54
N THR A 554 24.85 8.21 -1.64
CA THR A 554 24.55 8.74 -2.98
C THR A 554 24.16 7.60 -3.93
N THR A 555 23.10 7.79 -4.70
CA THR A 555 22.72 6.91 -5.82
C THR A 555 22.93 7.59 -7.16
N TYR A 556 23.23 6.77 -8.17
CA TYR A 556 23.48 7.23 -9.53
C TYR A 556 22.47 6.60 -10.50
N ALA A 557 21.93 7.40 -11.42
CA ALA A 557 21.15 6.89 -12.53
C ALA A 557 22.04 6.19 -13.57
N SER A 558 21.43 5.57 -14.58
CA SER A 558 22.13 4.83 -15.64
C SER A 558 23.04 5.72 -16.49
N ASP A 559 22.77 7.02 -16.56
CA ASP A 559 23.61 8.05 -17.19
C ASP A 559 24.69 8.62 -16.27
N ASN A 560 24.86 8.02 -15.08
CA ASN A 560 25.80 8.41 -14.03
C ASN A 560 25.52 9.79 -13.40
N SER A 561 24.34 10.37 -13.61
CA SER A 561 23.88 11.55 -12.86
C SER A 561 23.48 11.20 -11.43
N ILE A 562 23.64 12.16 -10.50
CA ILE A 562 23.18 12.00 -9.12
C ILE A 562 21.66 12.02 -9.12
N TYR A 563 21.05 10.95 -8.63
CA TYR A 563 19.60 10.81 -8.61
C TYR A 563 19.01 11.06 -7.22
N HIS A 564 19.64 10.52 -6.17
CA HIS A 564 19.16 10.66 -4.80
C HIS A 564 20.33 10.67 -3.81
N THR A 565 20.25 11.53 -2.80
CA THR A 565 21.19 11.55 -1.67
C THR A 565 20.43 11.51 -0.35
N CYS A 566 21.02 10.89 0.67
CA CYS A 566 20.48 10.87 2.02
C CYS A 566 21.56 10.55 3.05
N GLU A 567 21.22 10.57 4.34
CA GLU A 567 22.18 10.31 5.42
C GLU A 567 21.84 9.04 6.22
N ALA A 568 22.89 8.34 6.69
CA ALA A 568 22.80 7.28 7.68
C ALA A 568 23.80 7.51 8.81
N THR A 569 23.41 7.24 10.06
CA THR A 569 24.31 7.32 11.21
C THR A 569 24.89 5.94 11.52
N VAL A 570 26.22 5.84 11.59
CA VAL A 570 26.94 4.61 11.92
C VAL A 570 27.71 4.83 13.23
N ASN A 571 27.51 3.93 14.19
CA ASN A 571 28.20 3.96 15.47
C ASN A 571 29.52 3.18 15.40
N PHE A 572 30.61 3.81 15.83
CA PHE A 572 31.90 3.16 16.03
C PHE A 572 32.22 3.10 17.52
N ARG A 573 32.60 1.93 18.00
CA ARG A 573 32.87 1.70 19.43
C ARG A 573 34.35 1.50 19.71
N GLY A 574 34.76 1.84 20.93
CA GLY A 574 36.09 1.48 21.44
C GLY A 574 36.21 -0.04 21.60
N PRO A 575 37.41 -0.55 21.89
CA PRO A 575 37.59 -1.97 22.16
C PRO A 575 37.16 -2.35 23.58
N THR A 576 36.84 -3.64 23.80
CA THR A 576 36.83 -4.23 25.15
C THR A 576 38.28 -4.52 25.59
N ILE A 577 38.62 -4.19 26.84
CA ILE A 577 39.96 -4.44 27.41
C ILE A 577 39.84 -5.44 28.56
N ASN A 578 40.55 -6.56 28.45
CA ASN A 578 40.56 -7.60 29.46
C ASN A 578 41.75 -7.43 30.41
N VAL A 579 41.48 -7.28 31.71
CA VAL A 579 42.51 -7.02 32.73
C VAL A 579 42.54 -8.18 33.73
N LEU A 580 43.69 -8.82 33.90
CA LEU A 580 43.93 -9.72 35.04
C LEU A 580 44.53 -8.92 36.19
N ALA A 581 43.89 -8.98 37.35
CA ALA A 581 44.36 -8.28 38.55
C ALA A 581 44.68 -9.24 39.70
N VAL A 582 45.85 -9.06 40.32
CA VAL A 582 46.32 -9.88 41.46
C VAL A 582 46.88 -9.00 42.57
N GLY A 583 46.60 -9.34 43.83
CA GLY A 583 46.97 -8.53 45.00
C GLY A 583 45.75 -8.20 45.84
N TYR A 584 45.93 -7.47 46.94
CA TYR A 584 44.82 -7.06 47.80
C TYR A 584 44.01 -5.94 47.17
N ASP A 585 42.71 -5.86 47.48
CA ASP A 585 41.80 -4.89 46.86
C ASP A 585 42.15 -3.42 47.12
N SER A 586 42.93 -3.14 48.17
CA SER A 586 43.43 -1.79 48.45
C SER A 586 44.61 -1.41 47.55
N TYR A 587 45.28 -2.38 46.94
CA TYR A 587 46.57 -2.23 46.25
C TYR A 587 46.49 -2.57 44.75
N ALA A 588 45.54 -3.42 44.36
CA ALA A 588 45.31 -3.84 42.97
C ALA A 588 43.82 -3.84 42.59
N PRO A 589 43.47 -3.68 41.30
CA PRO A 589 42.08 -3.60 40.84
C PRO A 589 41.45 -5.00 40.70
N THR A 590 41.27 -5.72 41.80
CA THR A 590 40.75 -7.11 41.81
C THR A 590 39.25 -7.27 41.47
N GLY A 591 38.51 -6.16 41.35
CA GLY A 591 37.06 -6.16 41.16
C GLY A 591 36.25 -6.63 42.38
N ARG A 592 36.86 -6.74 43.57
CA ARG A 592 36.19 -7.18 44.82
C ARG A 592 35.75 -6.02 45.73
N ASN A 593 36.43 -4.87 45.68
CA ASN A 593 36.04 -3.67 46.41
C ASN A 593 36.11 -2.43 45.51
N SER A 594 34.95 -1.91 45.13
CA SER A 594 34.82 -0.74 44.24
C SER A 594 35.16 0.60 44.88
N SER A 595 35.24 0.68 46.22
CA SER A 595 35.53 1.93 46.95
C SER A 595 37.03 2.25 47.06
N LYS A 596 37.90 1.33 46.64
CA LYS A 596 39.36 1.50 46.70
C LYS A 596 39.87 2.06 45.39
N ALA A 597 40.82 3.00 45.48
CA ALA A 597 41.35 3.73 44.33
C ALA A 597 41.74 2.87 43.12
N PRO A 598 42.40 1.68 43.26
CA PRO A 598 42.75 0.86 42.09
C PRO A 598 41.52 0.46 41.27
N ASN A 599 40.47 -0.06 41.92
CA ASN A 599 39.22 -0.42 41.25
C ASN A 599 38.41 0.81 40.83
N ALA A 600 38.27 1.79 41.73
CA ALA A 600 37.44 2.97 41.51
C ALA A 600 37.89 3.79 40.29
N ILE A 601 39.21 3.91 40.07
CA ILE A 601 39.76 4.68 38.95
C ILE A 601 39.60 3.91 37.63
N ILE A 602 40.02 2.64 37.56
CA ILE A 602 40.00 1.87 36.31
C ILE A 602 38.58 1.52 35.84
N GLN A 603 37.61 1.41 36.76
CA GLN A 603 36.20 1.15 36.44
C GLN A 603 35.35 2.42 36.31
N ASN A 604 35.95 3.61 36.43
CA ASN A 604 35.20 4.87 36.28
C ASN A 604 34.91 5.13 34.80
N SER A 605 33.62 5.13 34.41
CA SER A 605 33.20 5.32 33.02
C SER A 605 33.51 6.70 32.44
N ASN A 606 33.71 7.73 33.28
CA ASN A 606 34.15 9.06 32.83
C ASN A 606 35.65 9.08 32.49
N LEU A 607 36.43 8.15 33.04
CA LEU A 607 37.85 8.01 32.73
C LEU A 607 38.07 6.98 31.62
N PHE A 608 37.46 5.81 31.75
CA PHE A 608 37.57 4.67 30.86
C PHE A 608 36.19 4.14 30.49
N GLY A 609 35.71 4.45 29.30
CA GLY A 609 34.40 4.02 28.83
C GLY A 609 34.03 4.63 27.48
N PRO A 610 32.83 4.33 26.94
CA PRO A 610 32.46 4.80 25.60
C PRO A 610 32.45 6.33 25.50
N GLN A 611 32.17 7.00 26.63
CA GLN A 611 32.17 8.45 26.75
C GLN A 611 33.31 9.01 27.60
N GLY A 612 34.18 8.16 28.15
CA GLY A 612 35.29 8.57 29.00
C GLY A 612 36.42 9.28 28.25
N ILE A 613 37.44 9.73 28.99
CA ILE A 613 38.69 10.29 28.45
C ILE A 613 39.39 9.27 27.53
N VAL A 614 39.42 8.00 27.93
CA VAL A 614 39.90 6.88 27.12
C VAL A 614 38.70 6.09 26.59
N LYS A 615 38.58 6.05 25.26
CA LYS A 615 37.45 5.45 24.54
C LYS A 615 37.60 3.93 24.44
N VAL A 616 36.97 3.23 25.37
CA VAL A 616 36.83 1.76 25.38
C VAL A 616 35.36 1.39 25.46
N ASP A 617 34.97 0.23 24.95
CA ASP A 617 33.60 -0.27 25.15
C ASP A 617 33.38 -0.58 26.63
N GLN A 618 34.32 -1.32 27.22
CA GLN A 618 34.39 -1.63 28.64
C GLN A 618 35.77 -2.15 29.03
N ILE A 619 36.08 -2.09 30.33
CA ILE A 619 37.23 -2.78 30.93
C ILE A 619 36.70 -3.94 31.79
N VAL A 620 37.03 -5.17 31.41
CA VAL A 620 36.64 -6.38 32.13
C VAL A 620 37.76 -6.80 33.06
N ILE A 621 37.51 -6.76 34.37
CA ILE A 621 38.45 -7.26 35.38
C ILE A 621 38.18 -8.74 35.65
N PHE A 622 39.18 -9.57 35.35
CA PHE A 622 39.18 -11.00 35.63
C PHE A 622 39.60 -11.25 37.07
N LYS A 623 38.71 -11.88 37.84
CA LYS A 623 38.92 -12.18 39.26
C LYS A 623 39.70 -13.50 39.38
N ASN A 624 40.84 -13.47 40.07
CA ASN A 624 41.46 -14.72 40.52
C ASN A 624 40.80 -15.21 41.82
N ASN A 625 40.65 -16.53 41.98
CA ASN A 625 40.04 -17.16 43.16
C ASN A 625 40.90 -16.94 44.42
N ILE A 626 42.22 -16.97 44.27
CA ILE A 626 43.19 -16.69 45.34
C ILE A 626 43.72 -15.27 45.15
N VAL A 627 43.45 -14.38 46.12
CA VAL A 627 43.71 -12.93 46.04
C VAL A 627 45.19 -12.59 45.80
N TYR A 628 46.11 -13.46 46.22
CA TYR A 628 47.55 -13.17 46.33
C TYR A 628 48.46 -14.05 45.48
N ARG A 629 47.91 -14.82 44.54
CA ARG A 629 48.66 -15.69 43.62
C ARG A 629 48.15 -15.51 42.21
N PHE A 630 48.91 -15.93 41.20
CA PHE A 630 48.37 -16.09 39.85
C PHE A 630 47.57 -17.39 39.72
N PRO A 631 46.80 -17.56 38.64
CA PRO A 631 46.26 -18.87 38.26
C PRO A 631 47.40 -19.89 38.05
N ALA A 632 47.18 -21.15 38.44
CA ALA A 632 48.23 -22.19 38.43
C ALA A 632 48.85 -22.45 37.05
N ASP A 633 48.10 -22.27 35.96
CA ASP A 633 48.62 -22.18 34.60
C ASP A 633 48.39 -20.75 34.06
N LEU A 634 49.28 -19.83 34.46
CA LEU A 634 49.16 -18.43 34.07
C LEU A 634 49.19 -18.27 32.54
N ARG A 635 50.08 -18.98 31.84
CA ARG A 635 50.22 -18.86 30.38
C ARG A 635 48.94 -19.28 29.65
N GLY A 636 48.39 -20.45 30.00
CA GLY A 636 47.12 -20.91 29.44
C GLY A 636 45.97 -19.98 29.79
N TYR A 637 45.93 -19.46 31.02
CA TYR A 637 44.89 -18.54 31.48
C TYR A 637 44.90 -17.22 30.71
N LEU A 638 46.07 -16.60 30.51
CA LEU A 638 46.21 -15.33 29.77
C LEU A 638 45.68 -15.48 28.34
N LYS A 639 46.02 -16.58 27.67
CA LYS A 639 45.57 -16.87 26.30
C LYS A 639 44.08 -17.18 26.22
N ALA A 640 43.57 -18.05 27.09
CA ALA A 640 42.17 -18.48 27.08
C ALA A 640 41.20 -17.33 27.34
N ASN A 641 41.57 -16.40 28.22
CA ASN A 641 40.74 -15.25 28.57
C ASN A 641 41.06 -14.00 27.73
N LYS A 642 41.93 -14.13 26.71
CA LYS A 642 42.40 -13.02 25.88
C LYS A 642 42.82 -11.80 26.72
N ILE A 643 43.57 -12.01 27.81
CA ILE A 643 43.98 -10.94 28.73
C ILE A 643 44.88 -9.94 27.99
N ASP A 644 44.58 -8.65 28.12
CA ASP A 644 45.33 -7.54 27.51
C ASP A 644 46.34 -6.93 28.47
N ILE A 645 45.92 -6.73 29.72
CA ILE A 645 46.73 -6.06 30.75
C ILE A 645 46.74 -6.93 32.00
N VAL A 646 47.91 -7.11 32.60
CA VAL A 646 48.08 -7.71 33.92
C VAL A 646 48.50 -6.60 34.88
N ILE A 647 47.73 -6.38 35.93
CA ILE A 647 48.04 -5.40 36.98
C ILE A 647 48.17 -6.15 38.29
N PHE A 648 49.32 -6.06 38.95
CA PHE A 648 49.48 -6.72 40.24
C PHE A 648 50.28 -5.92 41.25
N GLY A 649 49.85 -6.08 42.51
CA GLY A 649 50.22 -5.28 43.68
C GLY A 649 50.42 -6.13 44.92
N TYR A 650 50.75 -5.51 46.05
CA TYR A 650 50.93 -6.25 47.31
C TYR A 650 49.64 -6.93 47.81
N PRO A 651 49.74 -8.05 48.55
CA PRO A 651 50.79 -9.04 48.41
C PRO A 651 50.49 -9.91 47.18
N THR A 652 51.46 -10.07 46.29
CA THR A 652 51.39 -11.06 45.20
C THR A 652 52.57 -12.00 45.30
N ARG A 653 52.36 -13.29 45.13
CA ARG A 653 53.43 -14.29 45.06
C ARG A 653 53.46 -14.89 43.67
N TYR A 654 54.64 -14.95 43.09
CA TYR A 654 54.85 -15.66 41.84
C TYR A 654 56.22 -16.34 41.76
N ASP A 655 56.23 -17.51 41.14
CA ASP A 655 57.41 -18.34 40.94
C ASP A 655 58.08 -18.10 39.58
N GLN A 656 59.12 -18.88 39.29
CA GLN A 656 59.87 -18.75 38.04
C GLN A 656 58.99 -19.03 36.80
N SER A 657 58.07 -20.00 36.87
CA SER A 657 57.21 -20.36 35.73
C SER A 657 56.21 -19.25 35.41
N GLU A 658 55.65 -18.62 36.44
CA GLU A 658 54.75 -17.47 36.30
C GLU A 658 55.51 -16.23 35.79
N MET A 659 56.75 -16.01 36.25
CA MET A 659 57.62 -14.96 35.71
C MET A 659 57.90 -15.16 34.22
N GLU A 660 58.22 -16.39 33.79
CA GLU A 660 58.44 -16.72 32.38
C GLU A 660 57.18 -16.50 31.54
N ALA A 661 56.00 -16.81 32.09
CA ALA A 661 54.72 -16.51 31.44
C ALA A 661 54.49 -15.00 31.27
N LEU A 662 54.82 -14.18 32.29
CA LEU A 662 54.73 -12.72 32.19
C LEU A 662 55.73 -12.14 31.17
N ARG A 663 56.95 -12.67 31.12
CA ARG A 663 57.95 -12.30 30.10
C ARG A 663 57.44 -12.59 28.70
N ASP A 664 56.92 -13.80 28.46
CA ASP A 664 56.39 -14.20 27.15
C ASP A 664 55.15 -13.39 26.78
N PHE A 665 54.27 -13.11 27.74
CA PHE A 665 53.09 -12.27 27.54
C PHE A 665 53.47 -10.87 27.01
N VAL A 666 54.51 -10.27 27.57
CA VAL A 666 54.99 -8.94 27.14
C VAL A 666 55.76 -9.01 25.81
N ARG A 667 56.64 -10.01 25.62
CA ARG A 667 57.53 -10.11 24.44
C ARG A 667 56.84 -10.66 23.20
N ILE A 668 56.06 -11.72 23.37
CA ILE A 668 55.43 -12.51 22.29
C ILE A 668 54.00 -12.05 22.09
N ASP A 669 53.17 -12.10 23.13
CA ASP A 669 51.73 -11.82 23.02
C ASP A 669 51.42 -10.32 22.97
N LYS A 670 52.44 -9.45 23.10
CA LYS A 670 52.34 -7.99 23.13
C LYS A 670 51.32 -7.48 24.15
N GLY A 671 51.20 -8.18 25.27
CA GLY A 671 50.42 -7.76 26.43
C GLY A 671 51.14 -6.71 27.27
N VAL A 672 50.42 -6.14 28.24
CA VAL A 672 50.95 -5.12 29.16
C VAL A 672 51.00 -5.63 30.59
N VAL A 673 52.11 -5.41 31.28
CA VAL A 673 52.29 -5.69 32.71
C VAL A 673 52.54 -4.38 33.45
N ILE A 674 51.68 -4.09 34.43
CA ILE A 674 51.81 -2.99 35.39
C ILE A 674 52.09 -3.62 36.76
N LEU A 675 53.34 -3.51 37.21
CA LEU A 675 53.82 -4.15 38.42
C LEU A 675 54.07 -3.13 39.53
N ALA A 676 53.35 -3.28 40.64
CA ALA A 676 53.59 -2.59 41.91
C ALA A 676 54.09 -3.60 42.95
N ASP A 677 55.32 -3.45 43.45
CA ASP A 677 55.92 -4.43 44.37
C ASP A 677 56.61 -3.73 45.55
N GLU A 678 56.39 -4.19 46.79
CA GLU A 678 57.03 -3.63 47.99
C GLU A 678 57.69 -4.64 48.93
N LEU A 679 57.29 -5.92 48.94
CA LEU A 679 57.88 -7.01 49.74
C LEU A 679 57.03 -8.29 49.54
N ASN A 680 57.64 -9.37 49.06
CA ASN A 680 56.96 -10.66 48.92
C ASN A 680 56.95 -11.40 50.26
N MET A 681 55.77 -11.65 50.83
CA MET A 681 55.63 -12.72 51.83
C MET A 681 56.05 -14.05 51.16
N ASN A 682 57.22 -14.61 51.50
CA ASN A 682 57.77 -15.87 50.99
C ASN A 682 57.93 -16.01 49.45
N GLY A 683 58.10 -14.93 48.69
CA GLY A 683 58.67 -14.94 47.33
C GLY A 683 60.03 -14.26 47.38
N SER A 684 61.07 -14.81 46.78
CA SER A 684 62.39 -14.18 46.85
C SER A 684 62.41 -12.90 45.99
N LYS A 685 63.17 -11.89 46.45
CA LYS A 685 63.71 -10.75 45.66
C LYS A 685 64.06 -11.13 44.21
N GLN A 686 64.42 -12.40 43.99
CA GLN A 686 64.85 -12.97 42.73
C GLN A 686 63.77 -12.90 41.63
N SER A 687 62.48 -13.14 41.87
CA SER A 687 61.50 -13.23 40.75
C SER A 687 61.30 -11.90 40.01
N THR A 688 61.17 -10.78 40.73
CA THR A 688 61.02 -9.44 40.11
C THR A 688 62.32 -8.99 39.46
N ASP A 689 63.47 -9.18 40.13
CA ASP A 689 64.78 -8.91 39.54
C ASP A 689 65.03 -9.74 38.27
N MET A 690 64.60 -11.01 38.27
CA MET A 690 64.68 -11.91 37.10
C MET A 690 63.79 -11.44 35.98
N LEU A 691 62.56 -10.98 36.25
CA LEU A 691 61.68 -10.43 35.21
C LEU A 691 62.29 -9.17 34.58
N VAL A 692 62.71 -8.22 35.42
CA VAL A 692 63.33 -6.98 34.94
C VAL A 692 64.59 -7.28 34.13
N SER A 693 65.47 -8.16 34.64
CA SER A 693 66.68 -8.60 33.94
C SER A 693 66.36 -9.30 32.62
N ALA A 694 65.39 -10.23 32.61
CA ALA A 694 64.99 -10.98 31.43
C ALA A 694 64.44 -10.06 30.33
N LEU A 695 63.75 -8.99 30.70
CA LEU A 695 63.23 -8.01 29.76
C LEU A 695 64.34 -7.10 29.18
N GLN A 696 65.44 -6.84 29.91
CA GLN A 696 66.65 -6.17 29.40
C GLN A 696 67.76 -7.14 28.94
N ASN A 697 67.38 -8.22 28.24
CA ASN A 697 68.31 -9.15 27.62
C ASN A 697 69.25 -9.89 28.59
N GLY A 698 68.79 -10.11 29.83
CA GLY A 698 69.53 -10.86 30.85
C GLY A 698 70.60 -10.05 31.58
N ILE A 699 70.70 -8.73 31.34
CA ILE A 699 71.60 -7.85 32.09
C ILE A 699 71.14 -7.83 33.55
N ALA A 700 72.05 -8.09 34.49
CA ALA A 700 71.75 -8.11 35.91
C ALA A 700 71.42 -6.70 36.44
N VAL A 701 70.38 -6.60 37.26
CA VAL A 701 69.98 -5.38 37.95
C VAL A 701 70.53 -5.32 39.37
N ASN A 702 70.77 -4.11 39.87
CA ASN A 702 71.04 -3.87 41.29
C ASN A 702 69.78 -3.28 41.94
N SER A 703 69.21 -3.98 42.92
CA SER A 703 67.99 -3.57 43.61
C SER A 703 68.16 -3.54 45.13
N THR A 704 67.57 -2.54 45.77
CA THR A 704 67.54 -2.41 47.24
C THR A 704 66.20 -1.92 47.75
N ASN A 705 65.82 -2.37 48.94
CA ASN A 705 64.75 -1.79 49.77
C ASN A 705 65.30 -1.18 51.06
N GLY A 706 66.61 -1.00 51.14
CA GLY A 706 67.33 -0.53 52.30
C GLY A 706 67.18 0.98 52.55
N SER A 707 67.61 1.38 53.75
CA SER A 707 67.54 2.78 54.19
C SER A 707 68.33 3.75 53.31
N GLU A 708 69.30 3.27 52.53
CA GLU A 708 70.14 4.04 51.61
C GLU A 708 69.34 4.65 50.45
N ALA A 709 68.27 3.98 49.99
CA ALA A 709 67.44 4.44 48.87
C ALA A 709 66.04 4.89 49.31
N PHE A 710 65.49 4.30 50.37
CA PHE A 710 64.10 4.53 50.74
C PHE A 710 63.76 5.99 51.11
N THR A 711 62.70 6.53 50.48
CA THR A 711 62.02 7.78 50.84
C THR A 711 60.50 7.61 50.80
N MET A 712 59.78 8.36 51.65
CA MET A 712 58.30 8.35 51.63
C MET A 712 57.74 9.11 50.42
N VAL A 713 58.50 10.07 49.91
CA VAL A 713 58.16 10.84 48.72
C VAL A 713 59.30 10.71 47.71
N ASN A 714 58.96 10.48 46.45
CA ASN A 714 59.88 10.29 45.34
C ASN A 714 59.59 11.34 44.25
N HIS A 715 60.62 11.85 43.57
CA HIS A 715 60.44 12.90 42.55
C HIS A 715 60.48 12.32 41.15
N VAL A 716 59.67 12.92 40.27
CA VAL A 716 59.73 12.66 38.83
C VAL A 716 61.00 13.28 38.27
N LEU A 717 61.75 12.50 37.50
CA LEU A 717 62.99 12.97 36.87
C LEU A 717 62.68 13.99 35.78
N ALA A 718 63.48 15.07 35.71
CA ALA A 718 63.32 16.08 34.66
C ALA A 718 63.47 15.50 33.24
N SER A 719 64.32 14.48 33.07
CA SER A 719 64.49 13.75 31.81
C SER A 719 63.22 13.00 31.36
N ALA A 720 62.32 12.71 32.29
CA ALA A 720 61.07 12.00 32.03
C ALA A 720 59.88 12.95 31.79
N ASN A 721 60.04 14.28 31.87
CA ASN A 721 58.91 15.22 31.76
C ASN A 721 58.10 15.09 30.45
N ASN A 722 58.74 14.67 29.35
CA ASN A 722 58.09 14.43 28.06
C ASN A 722 57.68 12.97 27.83
N ASP A 723 57.97 12.08 28.78
CA ASP A 723 57.59 10.68 28.70
C ASP A 723 56.07 10.53 28.70
N ILE A 724 55.59 9.50 28.02
CA ILE A 724 54.16 9.27 27.83
C ILE A 724 53.41 9.02 29.15
N LEU A 725 54.08 8.48 30.17
CA LEU A 725 53.47 8.27 31.48
C LEU A 725 53.48 9.53 32.37
N ILE A 726 54.26 10.54 31.99
CA ILE A 726 54.53 11.74 32.82
C ILE A 726 53.90 13.00 32.25
N LYS A 727 53.93 13.19 30.92
CA LYS A 727 53.31 14.34 30.26
C LYS A 727 51.79 14.32 30.48
N ASP A 728 51.14 15.46 30.24
CA ASP A 728 49.69 15.50 30.33
C ASP A 728 49.04 14.56 29.29
N THR A 729 48.25 13.60 29.78
CA THR A 729 47.52 12.65 28.95
C THR A 729 46.00 12.90 28.95
N GLY A 730 45.54 14.01 29.54
CA GLY A 730 44.12 14.30 29.78
C GLY A 730 43.69 14.00 31.22
N PHE A 731 44.48 13.22 31.98
CA PHE A 731 44.31 13.04 33.42
C PHE A 731 45.16 14.01 34.27
N GLY A 732 46.08 14.75 33.64
CA GLY A 732 47.02 15.65 34.28
C GLY A 732 48.49 15.25 34.07
N SER A 733 49.38 16.24 34.21
CA SER A 733 50.83 16.08 34.10
C SER A 733 51.48 15.73 35.45
N LEU A 734 52.55 14.95 35.42
CA LEU A 734 53.44 14.64 36.54
C LEU A 734 54.79 15.37 36.44
N ALA A 735 55.00 16.19 35.41
CA ALA A 735 56.26 16.91 35.21
C ALA A 735 56.60 17.77 36.44
N ASN A 736 57.80 17.58 36.97
CA ASN A 736 58.30 18.24 38.20
C ASN A 736 57.41 18.00 39.45
N ARG A 737 56.68 16.89 39.50
CA ARG A 737 55.84 16.50 40.66
C ARG A 737 56.43 15.30 41.40
N HIS A 738 55.74 14.87 42.46
CA HIS A 738 56.16 13.78 43.33
C HIS A 738 55.14 12.64 43.37
N THR A 739 55.61 11.45 43.74
CA THR A 739 54.78 10.31 44.15
C THR A 739 55.11 9.91 45.59
N GLY A 740 54.17 9.28 46.27
CA GLY A 740 54.32 8.80 47.64
C GLY A 740 54.41 7.29 47.70
N ASN A 741 55.12 6.77 48.70
CA ASN A 741 55.12 5.36 49.08
C ASN A 741 54.02 5.08 50.13
N ASP A 742 53.42 3.89 50.13
CA ASP A 742 52.32 3.53 51.04
C ASP A 742 52.74 3.29 52.49
N ALA A 743 53.95 2.82 52.76
CA ALA A 743 54.37 2.55 54.13
C ALA A 743 55.89 2.76 54.33
N GLY A 744 56.26 3.17 55.54
CA GLY A 744 57.65 3.37 55.92
C GLY A 744 58.45 2.07 55.87
N GLY A 745 59.58 2.08 55.15
CA GLY A 745 60.48 0.93 55.01
C GLY A 745 60.11 -0.07 53.91
N ASN A 746 59.03 0.19 53.15
CA ASN A 746 58.52 -0.71 52.13
C ASN A 746 58.65 -0.08 50.74
N GLY A 747 59.73 -0.40 50.02
CA GLY A 747 59.78 -0.11 48.60
C GLY A 747 61.11 -0.42 47.92
N TRP A 748 61.03 -0.89 46.67
CA TRP A 748 62.17 -1.30 45.85
C TRP A 748 62.70 -0.18 44.96
N TYR A 749 64.02 -0.07 44.91
CA TYR A 749 64.72 0.89 44.08
C TYR A 749 65.80 0.18 43.26
N TYR A 750 65.96 0.61 42.02
CA TYR A 750 66.83 -0.02 41.04
C TYR A 750 67.97 0.90 40.58
N LYS A 751 69.12 0.28 40.34
CA LYS A 751 70.31 0.81 39.65
C LYS A 751 70.68 -0.12 38.50
N ASN A 752 71.48 0.39 37.56
CA ASN A 752 71.96 -0.35 36.39
C ASN A 752 70.84 -0.84 35.46
N LEU A 753 69.78 -0.03 35.31
CA LEU A 753 68.80 -0.24 34.25
C LEU A 753 69.46 0.10 32.91
N ASP A 754 69.43 -0.83 31.95
CA ASP A 754 69.98 -0.59 30.61
C ASP A 754 69.25 0.60 29.96
N PRO A 755 69.93 1.71 29.66
CA PRO A 755 69.30 2.87 29.04
C PRO A 755 68.76 2.57 27.64
N ASN A 756 69.10 1.44 27.01
CA ASN A 756 68.49 1.01 25.75
C ASN A 756 67.14 0.31 25.95
N SER A 757 66.95 -0.40 27.06
CA SER A 757 65.70 -1.13 27.35
C SER A 757 64.71 -0.31 28.16
N TYR A 758 65.18 0.47 29.13
CA TYR A 758 64.31 1.14 30.11
C TYR A 758 64.39 2.67 30.07
N VAL A 759 63.28 3.29 30.44
CA VAL A 759 63.17 4.73 30.70
C VAL A 759 62.94 4.91 32.21
N PRO A 760 63.94 5.42 32.95
CA PRO A 760 63.75 5.84 34.34
C PRO A 760 62.77 7.01 34.42
N LEU A 761 61.80 6.93 35.33
CA LEU A 761 60.72 7.93 35.44
C LEU A 761 60.75 8.66 36.79
N ILE A 762 60.89 7.92 37.88
CA ILE A 762 60.79 8.44 39.25
C ILE A 762 61.97 7.90 40.06
N ALA A 763 62.58 8.77 40.85
CA ALA A 763 63.74 8.44 41.66
C ALA A 763 63.55 8.82 43.14
N SER A 764 64.37 8.22 43.99
CA SER A 764 64.43 8.54 45.41
C SER A 764 64.74 10.02 45.65
N ASN A 765 64.03 10.63 46.61
CA ASN A 765 64.36 11.98 47.07
C ASN A 765 65.66 12.03 47.89
N LYS A 766 66.16 10.88 48.35
CA LYS A 766 67.42 10.78 49.11
C LYS A 766 68.62 10.67 48.18
N ASP A 767 68.51 9.89 47.11
CA ASP A 767 69.56 9.71 46.09
C ASP A 767 68.92 9.41 44.73
N ALA A 768 68.96 10.40 43.83
CA ALA A 768 68.33 10.33 42.51
C ALA A 768 68.91 9.23 41.59
N SER A 769 70.03 8.60 41.96
CA SER A 769 70.56 7.45 41.22
C SER A 769 69.80 6.15 41.50
N TRP A 770 68.93 6.13 42.52
CA TRP A 770 68.04 5.02 42.84
C TRP A 770 66.65 5.25 42.25
N ILE A 771 66.26 4.42 41.27
CA ILE A 771 65.03 4.57 40.48
C ILE A 771 63.90 3.74 41.11
N SER A 772 62.79 4.39 41.47
CA SER A 772 61.60 3.74 42.05
C SER A 772 60.52 3.41 41.02
N CYS A 773 60.50 4.06 39.87
CA CYS A 773 59.58 3.74 38.78
C CYS A 773 60.26 3.89 37.41
N PHE A 774 60.04 2.91 36.54
CA PHE A 774 60.54 2.88 35.17
C PHE A 774 59.62 2.07 34.26
N ARG A 775 59.68 2.33 32.95
CA ARG A 775 58.98 1.54 31.94
C ARG A 775 59.95 1.02 30.88
N HIS A 776 59.60 -0.06 30.20
CA HIS A 776 60.32 -0.50 29.02
C HIS A 776 60.06 0.46 27.84
N LYS A 777 61.03 0.64 26.95
CA LYS A 777 60.91 1.53 25.77
C LYS A 777 59.90 0.98 24.76
N ASP A 778 60.11 -0.28 24.36
CA ASP A 778 59.38 -0.90 23.25
C ASP A 778 58.37 -1.98 23.66
N LEU A 779 58.34 -2.37 24.93
CA LEU A 779 57.53 -3.45 25.44
C LEU A 779 56.50 -2.92 26.44
N GLY A 780 55.37 -3.61 26.57
CA GLY A 780 54.31 -3.29 27.53
C GLY A 780 54.71 -3.66 28.96
N PHE A 781 55.75 -3.06 29.53
CA PHE A 781 56.12 -3.27 30.94
C PHE A 781 56.37 -1.95 31.67
N VAL A 782 55.77 -1.81 32.85
CA VAL A 782 56.04 -0.73 33.80
C VAL A 782 56.16 -1.28 35.22
N PHE A 783 57.14 -0.77 35.95
CA PHE A 783 57.43 -1.13 37.32
C PHE A 783 57.30 0.09 38.23
N ILE A 784 56.70 -0.10 39.41
CA ILE A 784 56.76 0.82 40.54
C ILE A 784 57.13 0.04 41.80
N GLY A 785 58.17 0.51 42.49
CA GLY A 785 58.72 -0.14 43.66
C GLY A 785 57.92 0.05 44.94
N ASP A 786 56.66 0.47 44.84
CA ASP A 786 55.73 0.51 45.96
C ASP A 786 54.52 -0.34 45.61
N GLY A 787 54.33 -1.44 46.33
CA GLY A 787 53.21 -2.37 46.20
C GLY A 787 51.87 -1.77 46.62
N GLY A 788 51.88 -0.70 47.40
CA GLY A 788 50.71 0.12 47.73
C GLY A 788 50.60 1.41 46.92
N ALA A 789 51.35 1.57 45.83
CA ALA A 789 51.41 2.82 45.05
C ALA A 789 50.04 3.31 44.56
N PHE A 790 49.09 2.40 44.34
CA PHE A 790 47.75 2.72 43.85
C PHE A 790 46.71 2.84 44.97
N ALA A 791 47.11 2.65 46.24
CA ALA A 791 46.22 2.64 47.37
C ALA A 791 45.66 4.03 47.68
N GLY A 792 44.35 4.08 47.94
CA GLY A 792 43.65 5.35 48.10
C GLY A 792 42.17 5.18 48.39
N SER A 793 41.55 6.30 48.74
CA SER A 793 40.11 6.44 48.97
C SER A 793 39.57 7.72 48.34
N GLU A 794 38.26 7.76 48.14
CA GLU A 794 37.57 8.98 47.73
C GLU A 794 37.88 10.14 48.70
N GLY A 795 38.07 11.34 48.16
CA GLY A 795 38.45 12.54 48.92
C GLY A 795 39.90 12.59 49.39
N GLY A 796 40.67 11.51 49.16
CA GLY A 796 42.04 11.36 49.67
C GLY A 796 42.07 10.85 51.11
N TYR A 797 42.88 9.82 51.37
CA TYR A 797 42.97 9.22 52.70
C TYR A 797 43.67 10.16 53.71
N ARG A 798 43.13 10.30 54.93
CA ARG A 798 43.61 11.31 55.91
C ARG A 798 45.08 11.19 56.34
N SER A 799 45.70 10.02 56.20
CA SER A 799 47.09 9.83 56.62
C SER A 799 48.04 10.51 55.64
N LEU A 800 49.09 11.15 56.17
CA LEU A 800 50.13 11.80 55.38
C LEU A 800 51.24 10.85 54.92
N THR A 801 51.21 9.58 55.33
CA THR A 801 52.30 8.63 55.05
C THR A 801 51.82 7.28 54.54
N ILE A 802 50.51 7.09 54.34
CA ILE A 802 49.95 5.89 53.71
C ILE A 802 48.84 6.26 52.72
N TRP A 803 48.54 5.37 51.78
CA TRP A 803 47.53 5.44 50.72
C TRP A 803 47.67 6.71 49.86
N PRO A 804 48.67 6.75 48.97
CA PRO A 804 49.06 7.97 48.26
C PRO A 804 48.12 8.38 47.12
N ALA A 805 47.19 7.53 46.67
CA ALA A 805 46.23 7.87 45.61
C ALA A 805 44.99 8.61 46.15
N ALA A 806 44.53 9.62 45.41
CA ALA A 806 43.33 10.38 45.73
C ALA A 806 42.48 10.66 44.47
N TYR A 807 41.16 10.59 44.65
CA TYR A 807 40.16 10.80 43.61
C TYR A 807 38.85 11.34 44.21
N SER A 808 38.00 11.96 43.39
CA SER A 808 36.65 12.41 43.79
C SER A 808 35.55 11.44 43.33
N ASN A 809 34.33 11.59 43.86
CA ASN A 809 33.15 10.84 43.38
C ASN A 809 32.90 10.97 41.87
N SER A 810 33.24 12.13 41.27
CA SER A 810 33.09 12.37 39.82
C SER A 810 34.18 11.70 38.97
N GLY A 811 35.18 11.08 39.60
CA GLY A 811 36.35 10.48 38.93
C GLY A 811 37.51 11.46 38.72
N THR A 812 37.44 12.69 39.24
CA THR A 812 38.53 13.66 39.10
C THR A 812 39.73 13.21 39.92
N LEU A 813 40.91 13.15 39.28
CA LEU A 813 42.16 12.75 39.92
C LEU A 813 42.93 14.00 40.35
N PHE A 814 43.50 13.98 41.56
CA PHE A 814 44.22 15.12 42.12
C PHE A 814 45.34 14.68 43.07
N GLY A 815 46.23 15.63 43.40
CA GLY A 815 47.35 15.41 44.29
C GLY A 815 46.92 15.32 45.75
N LYS A 816 47.53 14.42 46.50
CA LYS A 816 47.25 14.18 47.92
C LYS A 816 48.33 14.79 48.80
N ASP A 817 47.96 15.44 49.89
CA ASP A 817 48.91 15.88 50.92
C ASP A 817 49.65 14.67 51.53
N TYR A 818 50.97 14.78 51.60
CA TYR A 818 51.88 13.74 52.06
C TYR A 818 53.04 14.34 52.85
N ALA A 819 53.70 13.54 53.69
CA ALA A 819 54.82 13.97 54.51
C ALA A 819 56.01 13.03 54.37
N ASP A 820 57.19 13.61 54.20
CA ASP A 820 58.47 12.90 54.27
C ASP A 820 59.43 13.69 55.17
N ARG A 821 59.94 13.04 56.23
CA ARG A 821 60.87 13.62 57.22
C ARG A 821 60.48 15.02 57.71
N GLY A 822 59.20 15.24 57.97
CA GLY A 822 58.66 16.51 58.48
C GLY A 822 58.35 17.57 57.41
N THR A 823 58.69 17.33 56.15
CA THR A 823 58.34 18.22 55.02
C THR A 823 57.05 17.73 54.35
N ARG A 824 56.14 18.67 54.03
CA ARG A 824 54.90 18.37 53.31
C ARG A 824 55.07 18.46 51.80
N TYR A 825 54.48 17.52 51.08
CA TYR A 825 54.46 17.42 49.63
C TYR A 825 53.04 17.14 49.14
N SER A 826 52.78 17.40 47.86
CA SER A 826 51.63 16.83 47.16
C SER A 826 52.08 15.68 46.26
N VAL A 827 51.50 14.50 46.45
CA VAL A 827 51.82 13.29 45.68
C VAL A 827 50.70 12.92 44.71
N TYR A 828 51.03 12.47 43.51
CA TYR A 828 50.09 12.35 42.39
C TYR A 828 49.96 10.91 41.86
N ASN A 829 49.97 9.93 42.76
CA ASN A 829 49.93 8.52 42.40
C ASN A 829 48.68 8.11 41.59
N SER A 830 47.53 8.73 41.85
CA SER A 830 46.29 8.46 41.09
C SER A 830 46.40 8.87 39.62
N ILE A 831 47.04 10.01 39.34
CA ILE A 831 47.31 10.46 37.96
C ILE A 831 48.29 9.51 37.27
N LEU A 832 49.36 9.11 37.97
CA LEU A 832 50.32 8.15 37.44
C LEU A 832 49.65 6.83 37.07
N TYR A 833 48.80 6.30 37.96
CA TYR A 833 48.08 5.07 37.72
C TYR A 833 47.16 5.15 36.49
N ALA A 834 46.38 6.24 36.37
CA ALA A 834 45.52 6.44 35.20
C ALA A 834 46.32 6.60 33.89
N ASN A 835 47.46 7.30 33.94
CA ASN A 835 48.38 7.40 32.80
C ASN A 835 48.93 6.03 32.39
N MET A 836 49.31 5.18 33.35
CA MET A 836 49.77 3.80 33.09
C MET A 836 48.67 2.95 32.42
N ILE A 837 47.43 3.02 32.90
CA ILE A 837 46.31 2.28 32.30
C ILE A 837 46.07 2.75 30.87
N LYS A 838 46.00 4.07 30.64
CA LYS A 838 45.80 4.64 29.30
C LYS A 838 46.88 4.20 28.34
N TRP A 839 48.15 4.34 28.72
CA TRP A 839 49.26 3.86 27.91
C TRP A 839 49.15 2.37 27.62
N GLY A 840 48.78 1.57 28.63
CA GLY A 840 48.58 0.14 28.46
C GLY A 840 47.54 -0.18 27.39
N ILE A 841 46.38 0.49 27.44
CA ILE A 841 45.29 0.38 26.46
C ILE A 841 45.78 0.79 25.06
N GLU A 842 46.45 1.92 24.94
CA GLU A 842 46.99 2.40 23.65
C GLU A 842 48.05 1.45 23.08
N TYR A 843 48.90 0.87 23.93
CA TYR A 843 49.90 -0.11 23.52
C TYR A 843 49.24 -1.38 22.98
N VAL A 844 48.25 -1.94 23.67
CA VAL A 844 47.57 -3.17 23.19
C VAL A 844 46.74 -2.92 21.93
N MET A 845 46.15 -1.73 21.77
CA MET A 845 45.43 -1.37 20.53
C MET A 845 46.37 -1.29 19.33
N LYS A 846 47.62 -0.86 19.54
CA LYS A 846 48.60 -0.69 18.47
C LYS A 846 49.34 -1.99 18.12
N ASN A 847 49.68 -2.81 19.12
CA ASN A 847 50.68 -3.86 18.95
C ASN A 847 50.13 -5.29 19.09
N LYS A 848 48.95 -5.48 19.70
CA LYS A 848 48.40 -6.81 19.94
C LYS A 848 47.35 -7.15 18.89
N ASP A 849 47.47 -8.35 18.30
CA ASP A 849 46.50 -8.85 17.33
C ASP A 849 45.21 -9.26 18.06
N ARG A 850 44.06 -8.73 17.61
CA ARG A 850 42.78 -8.80 18.35
C ARG A 850 41.71 -9.66 17.67
N GLN A 851 42.13 -10.57 16.79
CA GLN A 851 41.22 -11.52 16.14
C GLN A 851 40.60 -12.53 17.12
#